data_AF-A0A937N7F2-F1
#
_entry.id   AF-A0A937N7F2-F1
#
_cell.length_a   1.000
_cell.length_b   1.000
_cell.length_c   1.000
_cell.angle_alpha   90.00
_cell.angle_beta   90.00
_cell.angle_gamma   90.00
#
_symmetry.space_group_name_H-M   'P 1'
#
loop_
_entity.id
_entity.type
_entity.pdbx_description
1 polymer ?
#
loop_
_entity_poly.entity_id
_entity_poly.type
_entity_poly.pdbx_seq_one_letter_code
_entity_poly.pdbx_strand_id
1 'polypeptide(L)'
;MKRLPFIAAATVILTAAGWACAADYARKASWAETMTAMRAIYLQSPEAQAAAARDSLFKPFDSGPIAGDGPAREVVVDVAGLKEMRLAAICQKSPANCNIWGEPKLIAKDGTITKLTDLKPTSVSVGWGQLLVDKNWQDHPLIVGDRQFDFGFWVHADSELTFALDGKFERFEAFVGEDKDRAAGLVRFKVLSSAVPLPTFWAHLASDFPLQTGWLRADAGADGLAAWFGRRKAGSLEQEILGRALREAAPDSPLHAELESLVTANAGAGDARWLDLYVRACRYRDCAAMLKTLASADVKTAFEQELAALMATKAPAEDVRWDQLRARVVRAGELDHQFATLQHDIRQRAALSQATGERVWNGTTYVPTERSTAEEIASQVFNSTALVLESDRDPADIVLRRTTALLADLKKLAGAKLAVYDAPLAKFQQAVADTPVTDTEARRALHHEICRVRRQIAFANPLLDFQDLVFIKRHRAFYHHMCDQFYGIVQNPGGGLYVLENAFGPDPQVRDILASSICETGRLEGQRLSGGSLKRPGLRYDGQRTFSGEDADGGSFLSPSLSPDARQIAFAYVERKGGKEQIFHEDPSRGHWDTQRCYHIFKVNLDGTGLEQLTDGTWNDFDPCWLPNGRLAFISERRGGYLRCGRACPLYNLYDMNPDGSGINCLSFHDSNEWHPSVSHDGRIVWTRWDYVDRHGCIAHMPWLTTLDGRDPRPLHGNYAPRQSRPDMELYVRAIPGSAKYVGLAAPHHGQAYGSIVIINPKAPDDDGMGPVRRFTPEVGFPESQGGRQVYSTPWPLSENYHLCVYDAAMSGASLKRPGDNYGIYLVDAFGNKELLYRDPDIGCMNPIPLRPQSLPAAPATTLAEVRDRKAISIGDEGEATMAVINVYDNQKGWPEGTKIHSLRVLQLLPCAVPSGGLRPHETGKRIAEAGDSVVPCRWVLGTVPVEEDGSAHFTVPAYRELFFQALDERGMAINSMRSATHARHGEQLVCQGCHEHKSQASQPPAVLPLALRRSPSRPKPDVDGSHPFSYPRLVQPVLDRNCVKCHQENKDKKAPNLSREPIANKFYASYNTLVNHGFTSYGDSYRTLNGQFGARGSKLVEMLEKGHHDVELSEEDFHRLTLWLDCCSMFYGVFEKEPGEAQLRGEVARAILE
;
A
#
# COMPACT_ATOMS: atom_id res chain seq x y z
N MET A 1 57.34 -12.36 -34.51
CA MET A 1 58.22 -11.58 -35.41
C MET A 1 57.38 -10.51 -36.11
N LYS A 2 57.75 -9.21 -35.92
CA LYS A 2 57.67 -8.02 -36.82
C LYS A 2 56.38 -7.79 -37.65
N ARG A 3 55.76 -6.61 -37.84
CA ARG A 3 55.95 -5.17 -37.53
C ARG A 3 54.64 -4.43 -37.98
N LEU A 4 54.32 -3.27 -37.37
CA LEU A 4 53.34 -2.20 -37.73
C LEU A 4 53.45 -1.66 -39.18
N PRO A 5 52.68 -0.63 -39.67
CA PRO A 5 51.27 -0.19 -39.54
C PRO A 5 50.65 0.25 -40.92
N PHE A 6 49.39 0.74 -41.00
CA PHE A 6 49.02 2.03 -41.66
C PHE A 6 47.50 2.32 -41.68
N ILE A 7 47.24 3.62 -41.64
CA ILE A 7 46.00 4.40 -41.56
C ILE A 7 45.27 4.53 -42.93
N ALA A 8 43.96 4.78 -42.86
CA ALA A 8 43.05 5.41 -43.83
C ALA A 8 42.46 4.55 -44.99
N ALA A 9 41.14 4.31 -44.91
CA ALA A 9 40.13 4.86 -45.85
C ALA A 9 38.82 4.07 -45.77
N ALA A 10 37.84 4.57 -45.01
CA ALA A 10 36.41 4.30 -45.23
C ALA A 10 35.60 5.36 -44.48
N THR A 11 35.67 6.60 -44.96
CA THR A 11 34.70 7.64 -44.61
C THR A 11 33.73 7.77 -45.78
N VAL A 12 32.44 7.93 -45.45
CA VAL A 12 31.31 8.28 -46.32
C VAL A 12 30.73 7.11 -47.13
N ILE A 13 29.70 6.45 -46.60
CA ILE A 13 28.26 6.67 -46.90
C ILE A 13 27.48 5.93 -45.79
N LEU A 14 27.25 6.62 -44.67
CA LEU A 14 26.14 6.34 -43.77
C LEU A 14 25.30 7.61 -43.84
N THR A 15 24.38 7.64 -44.80
CA THR A 15 23.35 8.67 -44.86
C THR A 15 22.58 8.63 -43.55
N ALA A 16 22.73 9.70 -42.79
CA ALA A 16 21.93 10.03 -41.63
C ALA A 16 20.43 9.88 -41.97
N ALA A 17 19.80 8.84 -41.43
CA ALA A 17 18.39 8.90 -41.10
C ALA A 17 18.33 9.43 -39.66
N GLY A 18 18.35 10.76 -39.54
CA GLY A 18 18.23 11.43 -38.25
C GLY A 18 16.87 11.13 -37.63
N TRP A 19 16.88 10.30 -36.58
CA TRP A 19 15.80 10.29 -35.61
C TRP A 19 15.88 11.61 -34.84
N ALA A 20 14.76 12.31 -34.66
CA ALA A 20 14.73 13.48 -33.78
C ALA A 20 15.05 12.98 -32.35
N CYS A 21 16.28 13.23 -31.91
CA CYS A 21 16.76 12.82 -30.60
C CYS A 21 16.25 13.81 -29.54
N ALA A 22 16.23 13.39 -28.27
CA ALA A 22 15.96 14.27 -27.13
C ALA A 22 16.85 15.54 -27.08
N ALA A 23 17.95 15.56 -27.84
CA ALA A 23 18.86 16.71 -28.00
C ALA A 23 18.25 17.97 -28.63
N ASP A 24 17.08 17.87 -29.30
CA ASP A 24 16.44 19.01 -29.96
C ASP A 24 15.36 19.72 -29.11
N TYR A 25 15.08 19.23 -27.90
CA TYR A 25 14.13 19.87 -26.99
C TYR A 25 14.73 21.13 -26.36
N ALA A 26 14.06 22.27 -26.54
CA ALA A 26 14.43 23.53 -25.91
C ALA A 26 13.19 24.26 -25.39
N ARG A 27 13.04 24.32 -24.06
CA ARG A 27 12.01 25.11 -23.38
C ARG A 27 12.14 26.59 -23.80
N LYS A 28 11.03 27.19 -24.21
CA LYS A 28 10.91 28.62 -24.53
C LYS A 28 10.33 29.40 -23.34
N ALA A 29 10.12 30.70 -23.50
CA ALA A 29 9.66 31.55 -22.39
C ALA A 29 8.24 31.20 -21.94
N SER A 30 7.40 30.67 -22.86
CA SER A 30 6.03 30.24 -22.54
C SER A 30 5.69 28.84 -23.06
N TRP A 31 4.59 28.30 -22.54
CA TRP A 31 3.95 27.07 -23.03
C TRP A 31 3.66 27.14 -24.54
N ALA A 32 3.01 28.21 -24.98
CA ALA A 32 2.59 28.38 -26.37
C ALA A 32 3.79 28.40 -27.32
N GLU A 33 4.83 29.18 -27.00
CA GLU A 33 6.07 29.22 -27.79
C GLU A 33 6.77 27.87 -27.86
N THR A 34 6.83 27.16 -26.73
CA THR A 34 7.47 25.83 -26.67
C THR A 34 6.72 24.84 -27.53
N MET A 35 5.39 24.76 -27.38
CA MET A 35 4.53 23.86 -28.15
C MET A 35 4.58 24.14 -29.65
N THR A 36 4.52 25.40 -30.07
CA THR A 36 4.63 25.78 -31.49
C THR A 36 6.00 25.42 -32.07
N ALA A 37 7.09 25.69 -31.33
CA ALA A 37 8.43 25.34 -31.76
C ALA A 37 8.63 23.83 -31.90
N MET A 38 8.19 23.05 -30.90
CA MET A 38 8.31 21.59 -30.91
C MET A 38 7.47 20.96 -32.02
N ARG A 39 6.27 21.48 -32.29
CA ARG A 39 5.46 21.05 -33.43
C ARG A 39 6.14 21.34 -34.76
N ALA A 40 6.74 22.53 -34.91
CA ALA A 40 7.46 22.88 -36.14
C ALA A 40 8.67 21.96 -36.40
N ILE A 41 9.39 21.56 -35.35
CA ILE A 41 10.47 20.57 -35.41
C ILE A 41 9.93 19.19 -35.78
N TYR A 42 8.88 18.72 -35.08
CA TYR A 42 8.29 17.40 -35.34
C TYR A 42 7.81 17.26 -36.79
N LEU A 43 7.19 18.29 -37.37
CA LEU A 43 6.73 18.27 -38.77
C LEU A 43 7.85 18.09 -39.81
N GLN A 44 9.10 18.32 -39.42
CA GLN A 44 10.30 18.08 -40.23
C GLN A 44 10.84 16.66 -40.07
N SER A 45 10.41 15.90 -39.05
CA SER A 45 10.92 14.56 -38.76
C SER A 45 10.53 13.54 -39.83
N PRO A 46 11.34 12.48 -40.04
CA PRO A 46 10.98 11.38 -40.93
C PRO A 46 9.65 10.72 -40.56
N GLU A 47 9.30 10.65 -39.27
CA GLU A 47 8.01 10.09 -38.84
C GLU A 47 6.83 10.93 -39.35
N ALA A 48 6.92 12.26 -39.22
CA ALA A 48 5.90 13.16 -39.72
C ALA A 48 5.85 13.24 -41.26
N GLN A 49 6.96 12.94 -41.95
CA GLN A 49 7.02 12.85 -43.40
C GLN A 49 6.41 11.56 -43.94
N ALA A 50 6.55 10.44 -43.22
CA ALA A 50 5.98 9.14 -43.57
C ALA A 50 4.49 9.02 -43.24
N ALA A 51 3.98 9.82 -42.29
CA ALA A 51 2.57 9.88 -41.95
C ALA A 51 1.76 10.63 -43.03
N ALA A 52 0.76 9.96 -43.62
CA ALA A 52 -0.20 10.63 -44.50
C ALA A 52 -0.91 11.76 -43.73
N ALA A 53 -1.21 12.88 -44.40
CA ALA A 53 -2.07 13.91 -43.84
C ALA A 53 -3.46 13.30 -43.56
N ARG A 54 -3.75 13.03 -42.29
CA ARG A 54 -5.02 12.47 -41.83
C ARG A 54 -5.91 13.62 -41.35
N ASP A 55 -7.02 13.82 -42.05
CA ASP A 55 -8.08 14.75 -41.62
C ASP A 55 -9.20 14.04 -40.85
N SER A 56 -9.24 12.70 -40.90
CA SER A 56 -10.15 11.93 -40.06
C SER A 56 -9.60 11.92 -38.63
N LEU A 57 -10.21 12.77 -37.80
CA LEU A 57 -10.17 12.65 -36.36
C LEU A 57 -11.06 11.47 -36.02
N PHE A 58 -10.49 10.26 -35.91
CA PHE A 58 -11.19 9.22 -35.19
C PHE A 58 -11.65 9.83 -33.87
N LYS A 59 -12.97 9.90 -33.67
CA LYS A 59 -13.56 10.41 -32.43
C LYS A 59 -13.81 9.18 -31.58
N PRO A 60 -13.05 8.99 -30.48
CA PRO A 60 -13.37 7.93 -29.55
C PRO A 60 -14.82 8.08 -29.13
N PHE A 61 -15.57 6.99 -29.25
CA PHE A 61 -16.93 6.97 -28.75
C PHE A 61 -16.89 6.70 -27.26
N ASP A 62 -17.74 7.39 -26.54
CA ASP A 62 -17.96 7.17 -25.13
C ASP A 62 -19.45 7.30 -24.84
N SER A 63 -20.06 6.24 -24.33
CA SER A 63 -21.47 6.27 -23.99
C SER A 63 -21.77 7.20 -22.80
N GLY A 64 -20.77 7.54 -21.98
CA GLY A 64 -21.03 7.97 -20.61
C GLY A 64 -21.69 6.86 -19.77
N PRO A 65 -22.09 7.16 -18.53
CA PRO A 65 -22.77 6.19 -17.68
C PRO A 65 -24.11 5.75 -18.28
N ILE A 66 -24.34 4.44 -18.30
CA ILE A 66 -25.62 3.78 -18.62
C ILE A 66 -26.04 3.01 -17.38
N ALA A 67 -27.28 3.23 -16.92
CA ALA A 67 -27.87 2.46 -15.84
C ALA A 67 -28.08 1.01 -16.28
N GLY A 68 -27.80 0.04 -15.42
CA GLY A 68 -27.86 -1.38 -15.74
C GLY A 68 -29.25 -1.83 -16.21
N ASP A 69 -30.29 -1.28 -15.58
CA ASP A 69 -31.71 -1.47 -15.93
C ASP A 69 -32.20 -0.58 -17.08
N GLY A 70 -31.29 0.20 -17.67
CA GLY A 70 -31.59 1.08 -18.79
C GLY A 70 -31.77 0.35 -20.13
N PRO A 71 -32.38 1.02 -21.13
CA PRO A 71 -32.53 0.45 -22.46
C PRO A 71 -31.17 0.34 -23.18
N ALA A 72 -31.11 -0.55 -24.18
CA ALA A 72 -29.96 -0.65 -25.06
C ALA A 72 -29.67 0.69 -25.75
N ARG A 73 -28.39 1.08 -25.78
CA ARG A 73 -27.94 2.33 -26.39
C ARG A 73 -27.23 2.07 -27.70
N GLU A 74 -27.60 2.81 -28.74
CA GLU A 74 -26.92 2.74 -30.03
C GLU A 74 -25.55 3.42 -29.99
N VAL A 75 -24.59 2.81 -30.69
CA VAL A 75 -23.22 3.27 -30.88
C VAL A 75 -22.96 3.34 -32.38
N VAL A 76 -22.59 4.53 -32.87
CA VAL A 76 -22.22 4.75 -34.28
C VAL A 76 -20.93 5.56 -34.30
N VAL A 77 -19.88 5.03 -34.93
CA VAL A 77 -18.53 5.59 -34.90
C VAL A 77 -17.92 5.59 -36.29
N ASP A 78 -17.36 6.71 -36.71
CA ASP A 78 -16.52 6.81 -37.91
C ASP A 78 -15.16 6.16 -37.61
N VAL A 79 -14.80 5.12 -38.36
CA VAL A 79 -13.56 4.37 -38.22
C VAL A 79 -12.68 4.45 -39.48
N ALA A 80 -12.96 5.43 -40.34
CA ALA A 80 -12.27 5.61 -41.61
C ALA A 80 -10.75 5.70 -41.44
N GLY A 81 -10.02 4.81 -42.12
CA GLY A 81 -8.56 4.78 -42.11
C GLY A 81 -7.92 4.23 -40.84
N LEU A 82 -8.69 3.73 -39.87
CA LEU A 82 -8.15 3.02 -38.71
C LEU A 82 -7.54 1.69 -39.13
N LYS A 83 -6.34 1.39 -38.61
CA LYS A 83 -5.72 0.06 -38.75
C LYS A 83 -6.25 -0.92 -37.70
N GLU A 84 -6.63 -0.42 -36.53
CA GLU A 84 -7.13 -1.21 -35.41
C GLU A 84 -8.20 -0.42 -34.66
N MET A 85 -9.18 -1.13 -34.07
CA MET A 85 -10.25 -0.60 -33.23
C MET A 85 -10.35 -1.42 -31.94
N ARG A 86 -10.57 -0.74 -30.82
CA ARG A 86 -10.72 -1.34 -29.48
C ARG A 86 -12.12 -1.05 -28.95
N LEU A 87 -12.78 -2.06 -28.41
CA LEU A 87 -14.10 -1.98 -27.77
C LEU A 87 -13.94 -2.23 -26.27
N ALA A 88 -14.27 -1.25 -25.43
CA ALA A 88 -14.13 -1.36 -23.98
C ALA A 88 -15.46 -1.23 -23.25
N ALA A 89 -15.73 -2.13 -22.28
CA ALA A 89 -16.84 -2.00 -21.35
C ALA A 89 -16.29 -1.83 -19.93
N ILE A 90 -16.79 -0.85 -19.18
CA ILE A 90 -16.23 -0.42 -17.89
C ILE A 90 -17.34 -0.46 -16.83
N CYS A 91 -17.08 -1.16 -15.74
CA CYS A 91 -17.94 -1.12 -14.57
C CYS A 91 -17.63 0.16 -13.77
N GLN A 92 -18.58 1.08 -13.72
CA GLN A 92 -18.49 2.31 -12.93
C GLN A 92 -19.10 2.15 -11.53
N LYS A 93 -20.13 1.30 -11.41
CA LYS A 93 -20.73 0.93 -10.13
C LYS A 93 -21.17 -0.54 -10.18
N SER A 94 -20.63 -1.34 -9.26
CA SER A 94 -21.02 -2.74 -9.06
C SER A 94 -22.53 -2.84 -8.75
N PRO A 95 -23.25 -3.88 -9.19
CA PRO A 95 -22.77 -5.11 -9.83
C PRO A 95 -22.63 -5.09 -11.37
N ALA A 96 -22.54 -3.90 -12.03
CA ALA A 96 -22.55 -3.76 -13.50
C ALA A 96 -21.32 -4.29 -14.26
N ASN A 97 -21.06 -5.58 -14.13
CA ASN A 97 -19.96 -6.24 -14.79
C ASN A 97 -20.41 -7.26 -15.83
N CYS A 98 -21.70 -7.40 -16.17
CA CYS A 98 -22.18 -8.35 -17.20
C CYS A 98 -22.66 -7.57 -18.43
N ASN A 99 -21.82 -7.39 -19.44
CA ASN A 99 -22.05 -6.38 -20.46
C ASN A 99 -22.13 -6.96 -21.87
N ILE A 100 -23.02 -6.36 -22.67
CA ILE A 100 -23.34 -6.83 -24.02
C ILE A 100 -22.93 -5.77 -25.04
N TRP A 101 -22.21 -6.22 -26.07
CA TRP A 101 -22.11 -5.56 -27.37
C TRP A 101 -23.03 -6.29 -28.34
N GLY A 102 -24.26 -5.79 -28.50
CA GLY A 102 -25.31 -6.36 -29.35
C GLY A 102 -25.17 -5.90 -30.80
N GLU A 103 -25.27 -6.85 -31.73
CA GLU A 103 -25.18 -6.64 -33.18
C GLU A 103 -23.98 -5.78 -33.66
N PRO A 104 -22.74 -5.98 -33.13
CA PRO A 104 -21.60 -5.16 -33.51
C PRO A 104 -21.21 -5.46 -34.96
N LYS A 105 -21.12 -4.41 -35.79
CA LYS A 105 -20.85 -4.54 -37.23
C LYS A 105 -19.98 -3.41 -37.76
N LEU A 106 -19.18 -3.73 -38.78
CA LEU A 106 -18.35 -2.80 -39.53
C LEU A 106 -18.91 -2.61 -40.93
N ILE A 107 -18.82 -1.39 -41.45
CA ILE A 107 -19.36 -0.98 -42.74
C ILE A 107 -18.21 -0.41 -43.57
N ALA A 108 -17.94 -1.06 -44.70
CA ALA A 108 -16.94 -0.63 -45.67
C ALA A 108 -17.45 0.53 -46.53
N LYS A 109 -16.54 1.17 -47.27
CA LYS A 109 -16.85 2.33 -48.12
C LYS A 109 -17.88 2.05 -49.22
N ASP A 110 -17.94 0.80 -49.69
CA ASP A 110 -18.93 0.34 -50.67
C ASP A 110 -20.28 -0.07 -50.03
N GLY A 111 -20.41 0.06 -48.71
CA GLY A 111 -21.60 -0.31 -47.95
C GLY A 111 -21.61 -1.78 -47.48
N THR A 112 -20.59 -2.58 -47.78
CA THR A 112 -20.49 -3.97 -47.32
C THR A 112 -20.46 -4.04 -45.80
N ILE A 113 -21.33 -4.88 -45.21
CA ILE A 113 -21.43 -5.09 -43.77
C ILE A 113 -20.66 -6.34 -43.37
N THR A 114 -19.78 -6.23 -42.38
CA THR A 114 -19.08 -7.35 -41.72
C THR A 114 -19.55 -7.43 -40.27
N LYS A 115 -20.10 -8.58 -39.84
CA LYS A 115 -20.40 -8.79 -38.42
C LYS A 115 -19.10 -8.92 -37.66
N LEU A 116 -19.01 -8.25 -36.51
CA LEU A 116 -17.79 -8.29 -35.73
C LEU A 116 -17.57 -9.66 -35.07
N THR A 117 -18.63 -10.42 -34.83
CA THR A 117 -18.58 -11.81 -34.33
C THR A 117 -18.00 -12.81 -35.33
N ASP A 118 -17.99 -12.47 -36.63
CA ASP A 118 -17.33 -13.27 -37.68
C ASP A 118 -15.81 -13.03 -37.72
N LEU A 119 -15.32 -12.00 -37.01
CA LEU A 119 -13.90 -11.67 -36.91
C LEU A 119 -13.30 -12.19 -35.61
N LYS A 120 -12.07 -12.71 -35.70
CA LYS A 120 -11.27 -13.04 -34.51
C LYS A 120 -10.63 -11.77 -33.95
N PRO A 121 -10.85 -11.40 -32.67
CA PRO A 121 -10.13 -10.29 -32.06
C PRO A 121 -8.63 -10.56 -32.03
N THR A 122 -7.81 -9.53 -32.27
CA THR A 122 -6.35 -9.61 -32.12
C THR A 122 -5.92 -9.63 -30.66
N SER A 123 -6.74 -9.08 -29.76
CA SER A 123 -6.57 -9.13 -28.31
C SER A 123 -7.92 -9.17 -27.59
N VAL A 124 -7.99 -9.89 -26.48
CA VAL A 124 -9.18 -10.03 -25.63
C VAL A 124 -8.75 -9.91 -24.16
N SER A 125 -9.34 -8.96 -23.44
CA SER A 125 -9.24 -8.82 -21.99
C SER A 125 -10.65 -8.71 -21.42
N VAL A 126 -10.97 -9.45 -20.37
CA VAL A 126 -12.25 -9.38 -19.65
C VAL A 126 -11.98 -9.43 -18.15
N GLY A 127 -12.82 -8.77 -17.35
CA GLY A 127 -12.58 -8.60 -15.91
C GLY A 127 -12.67 -9.90 -15.12
N TRP A 128 -13.43 -10.88 -15.61
CA TRP A 128 -13.52 -12.22 -15.04
C TRP A 128 -14.06 -13.20 -16.08
N GLY A 129 -13.67 -14.48 -16.02
CA GLY A 129 -14.17 -15.50 -16.96
C GLY A 129 -13.58 -15.36 -18.37
N GLN A 130 -14.43 -15.51 -19.39
CA GLN A 130 -14.03 -15.49 -20.81
C GLN A 130 -15.01 -14.65 -21.64
N LEU A 131 -14.56 -14.22 -22.82
CA LEU A 131 -15.45 -13.66 -23.86
C LEU A 131 -16.43 -14.74 -24.32
N LEU A 132 -17.73 -14.44 -24.29
CA LEU A 132 -18.78 -15.29 -24.85
C LEU A 132 -19.37 -14.62 -26.09
N VAL A 133 -19.77 -15.43 -27.07
CA VAL A 133 -20.29 -14.98 -28.37
C VAL A 133 -21.70 -15.52 -28.52
N ASP A 134 -22.64 -14.64 -28.86
CA ASP A 134 -24.06 -14.91 -29.15
C ASP A 134 -24.88 -15.50 -27.99
N LYS A 135 -24.29 -15.56 -26.78
CA LYS A 135 -24.94 -16.05 -25.55
C LYS A 135 -24.32 -15.46 -24.30
N ASN A 136 -25.09 -15.47 -23.21
CA ASN A 136 -24.59 -15.08 -21.89
C ASN A 136 -24.03 -16.27 -21.09
N TRP A 137 -23.60 -16.02 -19.85
CA TRP A 137 -22.96 -17.01 -18.97
C TRP A 137 -23.88 -18.16 -18.52
N GLN A 138 -25.19 -18.04 -18.73
CA GLN A 138 -26.19 -19.08 -18.46
C GLN A 138 -26.67 -19.77 -19.75
N ASP A 139 -25.99 -19.55 -20.87
CA ASP A 139 -26.41 -19.98 -22.21
C ASP A 139 -27.76 -19.37 -22.65
N HIS A 140 -28.18 -18.24 -22.08
CA HIS A 140 -29.35 -17.48 -22.54
C HIS A 140 -29.01 -16.52 -23.70
N PRO A 141 -30.01 -16.07 -24.47
CA PRO A 141 -29.84 -15.03 -25.48
C PRO A 141 -29.32 -13.70 -24.90
N LEU A 142 -28.66 -12.91 -25.73
CA LEU A 142 -28.17 -11.58 -25.35
C LEU A 142 -29.33 -10.58 -25.29
N ILE A 143 -29.65 -10.07 -24.10
CA ILE A 143 -30.77 -9.14 -23.88
C ILE A 143 -30.32 -7.94 -23.06
N VAL A 144 -30.61 -6.73 -23.56
CA VAL A 144 -30.42 -5.47 -22.83
C VAL A 144 -31.75 -4.72 -22.76
N GLY A 145 -32.22 -4.42 -21.53
CA GLY A 145 -33.55 -3.87 -21.31
C GLY A 145 -34.63 -4.80 -21.89
N ASP A 146 -35.37 -4.32 -22.89
CA ASP A 146 -36.39 -5.11 -23.59
C ASP A 146 -35.97 -5.58 -24.98
N ARG A 147 -34.71 -5.33 -25.38
CA ARG A 147 -34.20 -5.73 -26.69
C ARG A 147 -33.32 -6.98 -26.59
N GLN A 148 -33.72 -8.02 -27.32
CA GLN A 148 -32.89 -9.19 -27.60
C GLN A 148 -32.07 -8.95 -28.87
N PHE A 149 -30.86 -9.49 -28.92
CA PHE A 149 -29.96 -9.42 -30.08
C PHE A 149 -29.72 -10.81 -30.68
N ASP A 150 -29.67 -10.87 -32.01
CA ASP A 150 -29.44 -12.12 -32.75
C ASP A 150 -27.99 -12.61 -32.66
N PHE A 151 -27.04 -11.68 -32.48
CA PHE A 151 -25.62 -11.96 -32.33
C PHE A 151 -24.93 -10.84 -31.54
N GLY A 152 -23.79 -11.13 -30.95
CA GLY A 152 -23.04 -10.14 -30.18
C GLY A 152 -21.97 -10.74 -29.27
N PHE A 153 -21.33 -9.87 -28.51
CA PHE A 153 -20.37 -10.26 -27.49
C PHE A 153 -20.95 -10.05 -26.10
N TRP A 154 -20.74 -11.04 -25.25
CA TRP A 154 -20.95 -10.93 -23.83
C TRP A 154 -19.60 -10.95 -23.12
N VAL A 155 -19.38 -9.94 -22.29
CA VAL A 155 -18.11 -9.72 -21.60
C VAL A 155 -18.33 -9.36 -20.14
N HIS A 156 -17.39 -9.79 -19.31
CA HIS A 156 -17.30 -9.25 -17.98
C HIS A 156 -16.51 -7.93 -17.96
N ALA A 157 -17.11 -6.83 -17.54
CA ALA A 157 -16.37 -5.58 -17.35
C ALA A 157 -15.49 -5.61 -16.08
N ASP A 158 -14.33 -4.95 -16.06
CA ASP A 158 -13.77 -4.18 -17.17
C ASP A 158 -13.23 -5.08 -18.29
N SER A 159 -13.60 -4.78 -19.54
CA SER A 159 -13.19 -5.56 -20.71
C SER A 159 -12.67 -4.68 -21.83
N GLU A 160 -11.87 -5.30 -22.68
CA GLU A 160 -11.37 -4.71 -23.92
C GLU A 160 -11.18 -5.77 -25.01
N LEU A 161 -11.77 -5.52 -26.18
CA LEU A 161 -11.64 -6.36 -27.37
C LEU A 161 -10.98 -5.55 -28.49
N THR A 162 -9.90 -6.06 -29.10
CA THR A 162 -9.18 -5.37 -30.18
C THR A 162 -9.39 -6.08 -31.51
N PHE A 163 -9.67 -5.32 -32.57
CA PHE A 163 -9.89 -5.82 -33.92
C PHE A 163 -9.01 -5.09 -34.94
N ALA A 164 -8.39 -5.84 -35.85
CA ALA A 164 -7.71 -5.27 -37.00
C ALA A 164 -8.74 -4.83 -38.06
N LEU A 165 -8.57 -3.60 -38.55
CA LEU A 165 -9.42 -2.97 -39.57
C LEU A 165 -8.68 -2.74 -40.89
N ASP A 166 -7.35 -2.69 -40.89
CA ASP A 166 -6.48 -2.46 -42.06
C ASP A 166 -6.83 -1.22 -42.91
N GLY A 167 -7.58 -0.26 -42.37
CA GLY A 167 -8.07 0.92 -43.09
C GLY A 167 -9.21 0.64 -44.08
N LYS A 168 -9.85 -0.54 -44.02
CA LYS A 168 -10.87 -0.99 -45.00
C LYS A 168 -12.28 -0.45 -44.72
N PHE A 169 -12.55 -0.03 -43.49
CA PHE A 169 -13.89 0.30 -43.01
C PHE A 169 -14.06 1.80 -42.78
N GLU A 170 -15.26 2.31 -43.00
CA GLU A 170 -15.64 3.72 -42.79
C GLU A 170 -16.43 3.89 -41.49
N ARG A 171 -17.23 2.89 -41.09
CA ARG A 171 -18.14 3.03 -39.94
C ARG A 171 -18.28 1.77 -39.10
N PHE A 172 -18.37 1.93 -37.80
CA PHE A 172 -18.71 0.90 -36.82
C PHE A 172 -20.07 1.21 -36.19
N GLU A 173 -20.91 0.19 -36.03
CA GLU A 173 -22.23 0.29 -35.39
C GLU A 173 -22.44 -0.86 -34.40
N ALA A 174 -23.06 -0.58 -33.25
CA ALA A 174 -23.45 -1.59 -32.26
C ALA A 174 -24.56 -1.07 -31.32
N PHE A 175 -25.14 -1.96 -30.53
CA PHE A 175 -25.93 -1.63 -29.34
C PHE A 175 -25.19 -2.06 -28.09
N VAL A 176 -25.29 -1.27 -27.01
CA VAL A 176 -24.56 -1.55 -25.77
C VAL A 176 -25.45 -1.41 -24.54
N GLY A 177 -25.17 -2.22 -23.51
CA GLY A 177 -25.79 -2.12 -22.20
C GLY A 177 -25.49 -3.33 -21.31
N GLU A 178 -26.10 -3.35 -20.11
CA GLU A 178 -25.96 -4.48 -19.19
C GLU A 178 -26.93 -5.60 -19.55
N ASP A 179 -26.48 -6.84 -19.36
CA ASP A 179 -27.32 -8.02 -19.54
C ASP A 179 -28.50 -8.00 -18.56
N LYS A 180 -29.71 -8.23 -19.08
CA LYS A 180 -30.96 -8.24 -18.32
C LYS A 180 -30.91 -9.20 -17.13
N ASP A 181 -30.19 -10.31 -17.23
CA ASP A 181 -30.08 -11.31 -16.16
C ASP A 181 -29.26 -10.79 -14.95
N ARG A 182 -28.58 -9.64 -15.06
CA ARG A 182 -27.83 -9.02 -13.95
C ARG A 182 -27.89 -7.48 -13.85
N ALA A 183 -28.79 -6.83 -14.58
CA ALA A 183 -28.97 -5.39 -14.69
C ALA A 183 -29.20 -4.66 -13.34
N ALA A 184 -28.14 -4.23 -12.67
CA ALA A 184 -28.27 -3.56 -11.36
C ALA A 184 -27.18 -2.51 -11.04
N GLY A 185 -26.23 -2.24 -11.95
CA GLY A 185 -25.16 -1.28 -11.68
C GLY A 185 -25.11 -0.08 -12.64
N LEU A 186 -23.91 0.47 -12.85
CA LEU A 186 -23.63 1.55 -13.79
C LEU A 186 -22.47 1.15 -14.70
N VAL A 187 -22.71 1.07 -16.01
CA VAL A 187 -21.72 0.66 -17.03
C VAL A 187 -21.39 1.81 -17.97
N ARG A 188 -20.20 1.79 -18.57
CA ARG A 188 -19.78 2.72 -19.63
C ARG A 188 -19.07 1.97 -20.75
N PHE A 189 -19.42 2.28 -21.99
CA PHE A 189 -18.84 1.66 -23.19
C PHE A 189 -18.02 2.67 -23.98
N LYS A 190 -16.92 2.21 -24.56
CA LYS A 190 -16.05 3.02 -25.40
C LYS A 190 -15.62 2.31 -26.67
N VAL A 191 -15.46 3.08 -27.73
CA VAL A 191 -14.78 2.64 -28.96
C VAL A 191 -13.53 3.51 -29.10
N LEU A 192 -12.37 2.87 -29.17
CA LEU A 192 -11.05 3.51 -29.14
C LEU A 192 -10.22 3.05 -30.36
N SER A 193 -9.12 3.75 -30.65
CA SER A 193 -8.11 3.33 -31.63
C SER A 193 -6.83 2.87 -30.95
N SER A 194 -5.90 2.28 -31.70
CA SER A 194 -4.53 2.05 -31.21
C SER A 194 -3.77 3.37 -31.23
N ALA A 195 -3.41 3.87 -30.05
CA ALA A 195 -2.82 5.18 -29.88
C ALA A 195 -1.56 5.36 -30.74
N VAL A 196 -1.51 6.42 -31.55
CA VAL A 196 -0.27 6.84 -32.19
C VAL A 196 0.67 7.35 -31.08
N PRO A 197 1.91 6.84 -30.97
CA PRO A 197 2.85 7.31 -29.96
C PRO A 197 3.04 8.82 -30.05
N LEU A 198 3.03 9.51 -28.92
CA LEU A 198 3.38 10.93 -28.87
C LEU A 198 4.86 11.11 -29.25
N PRO A 199 5.26 12.30 -29.76
CA PRO A 199 6.66 12.59 -30.01
C PRO A 199 7.51 12.31 -28.76
N THR A 200 8.73 11.81 -28.95
CA THR A 200 9.65 11.43 -27.86
C THR A 200 9.92 12.57 -26.88
N PHE A 201 9.92 13.83 -27.34
CA PHE A 201 10.09 15.01 -26.50
C PHE A 201 8.87 15.35 -25.62
N TRP A 202 7.73 14.69 -25.78
CA TRP A 202 6.51 14.95 -25.01
C TRP A 202 6.73 14.77 -23.50
N ALA A 203 7.55 13.79 -23.10
CA ALA A 203 7.89 13.60 -21.69
C ALA A 203 8.59 14.83 -21.09
N HIS A 204 9.44 15.53 -21.86
CA HIS A 204 10.06 16.78 -21.43
C HIS A 204 9.03 17.92 -21.33
N LEU A 205 8.09 18.02 -22.30
CA LEU A 205 6.98 18.97 -22.23
C LEU A 205 6.10 18.74 -20.99
N ALA A 206 5.75 17.50 -20.70
CA ALA A 206 4.94 17.14 -19.54
C ALA A 206 5.67 17.37 -18.21
N SER A 207 7.00 17.32 -18.22
CA SER A 207 7.81 17.67 -17.06
C SER A 207 7.90 19.18 -16.85
N ASP A 208 8.03 19.98 -17.91
CA ASP A 208 8.20 21.43 -17.80
C ASP A 208 6.85 22.18 -17.69
N PHE A 209 5.77 21.59 -18.19
CA PHE A 209 4.41 22.17 -18.22
C PHE A 209 3.32 21.16 -17.81
N PRO A 210 3.42 20.55 -16.62
CA PRO A 210 2.56 19.42 -16.21
C PRO A 210 1.06 19.76 -16.23
N LEU A 211 0.68 20.98 -15.81
CA LEU A 211 -0.71 21.44 -15.80
C LEU A 211 -1.26 21.57 -17.23
N GLN A 212 -0.55 22.30 -18.08
CA GLN A 212 -0.95 22.59 -19.45
C GLN A 212 -1.04 21.29 -20.26
N THR A 213 -0.05 20.40 -20.16
CA THR A 213 -0.10 19.09 -20.81
C THR A 213 -1.22 18.21 -20.26
N GLY A 214 -1.51 18.27 -18.95
CA GLY A 214 -2.57 17.50 -18.32
C GLY A 214 -3.97 17.97 -18.72
N TRP A 215 -4.17 19.29 -18.85
CA TRP A 215 -5.41 19.85 -19.41
C TRP A 215 -5.58 19.42 -20.86
N LEU A 216 -4.56 19.65 -21.70
CA LEU A 216 -4.65 19.34 -23.12
C LEU A 216 -4.89 17.84 -23.36
N ARG A 217 -4.20 16.96 -22.61
CA ARG A 217 -4.42 15.51 -22.69
C ARG A 217 -5.82 15.10 -22.28
N ALA A 218 -6.40 15.74 -21.27
CA ALA A 218 -7.77 15.44 -20.83
C ALA A 218 -8.83 15.89 -21.83
N ASP A 219 -8.63 17.05 -22.47
CA ASP A 219 -9.63 17.61 -23.38
C ASP A 219 -9.48 17.05 -24.82
N ALA A 220 -8.25 16.76 -25.26
CA ALA A 220 -7.94 16.26 -26.61
C ALA A 220 -7.78 14.73 -26.70
N GLY A 221 -7.45 14.04 -25.60
CA GLY A 221 -7.10 12.61 -25.61
C GLY A 221 -5.74 12.32 -26.27
N ALA A 222 -5.26 11.07 -26.15
CA ALA A 222 -3.96 10.67 -26.71
C ALA A 222 -3.92 10.77 -28.25
N ASP A 223 -4.97 10.30 -28.92
CA ASP A 223 -5.09 10.37 -30.39
C ASP A 223 -5.19 11.80 -30.90
N GLY A 224 -5.95 12.66 -30.21
CA GLY A 224 -6.06 14.08 -30.56
C GLY A 224 -4.73 14.79 -30.40
N LEU A 225 -3.98 14.51 -29.33
CA LEU A 225 -2.63 15.03 -29.12
C LEU A 225 -1.65 14.58 -30.21
N ALA A 226 -1.63 13.28 -30.53
CA ALA A 226 -0.74 12.76 -31.57
C ALA A 226 -1.09 13.36 -32.95
N ALA A 227 -2.38 13.45 -33.27
CA ALA A 227 -2.86 14.09 -34.49
C ALA A 227 -2.49 15.58 -34.55
N TRP A 228 -2.50 16.28 -33.41
CA TRP A 228 -2.13 17.69 -33.34
C TRP A 228 -0.70 17.96 -33.82
N PHE A 229 0.27 17.14 -33.39
CA PHE A 229 1.67 17.27 -33.81
C PHE A 229 1.85 16.99 -35.31
N GLY A 230 1.03 16.12 -35.91
CA GLY A 230 1.11 15.71 -37.31
C GLY A 230 0.66 16.75 -38.35
N ARG A 231 0.86 16.41 -39.63
CA ARG A 231 0.38 17.20 -40.79
C ARG A 231 -1.14 17.08 -40.90
N ARG A 232 -1.86 18.21 -40.89
CA ARG A 232 -3.33 18.27 -41.03
C ARG A 232 -3.76 19.30 -42.07
N LYS A 233 -4.91 19.09 -42.72
CA LYS A 233 -5.46 20.04 -43.71
C LYS A 233 -6.50 21.00 -43.12
N ALA A 234 -7.02 20.75 -41.92
CA ALA A 234 -8.02 21.59 -41.23
C ALA A 234 -7.73 21.86 -39.74
N GLY A 235 -8.37 22.89 -39.17
CA GLY A 235 -8.31 23.33 -37.76
C GLY A 235 -9.39 22.73 -36.83
N SER A 236 -10.06 21.65 -37.25
CA SER A 236 -11.24 21.10 -36.55
C SER A 236 -11.00 20.70 -35.09
N LEU A 237 -9.81 20.19 -34.75
CA LEU A 237 -9.45 19.84 -33.38
C LEU A 237 -9.35 21.07 -32.48
N GLU A 238 -8.68 22.14 -32.94
CA GLU A 238 -8.59 23.38 -32.14
C GLU A 238 -9.97 24.02 -32.00
N GLN A 239 -10.78 24.01 -33.06
CA GLN A 239 -12.15 24.51 -33.00
C GLN A 239 -13.02 23.74 -32.00
N GLU A 240 -12.85 22.42 -31.91
CA GLU A 240 -13.56 21.61 -30.92
C GLU A 240 -13.11 21.93 -29.49
N ILE A 241 -11.80 22.03 -29.26
CA ILE A 241 -11.23 22.35 -27.94
C ILE A 241 -11.62 23.77 -27.51
N LEU A 242 -11.44 24.77 -28.38
CA LEU A 242 -11.83 26.16 -28.14
C LEU A 242 -13.34 26.28 -27.94
N GLY A 243 -14.15 25.57 -28.73
CA GLY A 243 -15.60 25.57 -28.57
C GLY A 243 -16.06 24.99 -27.22
N ARG A 244 -15.35 23.99 -26.69
CA ARG A 244 -15.59 23.50 -25.31
C ARG A 244 -15.21 24.56 -24.28
N ALA A 245 -14.00 25.11 -24.38
CA ALA A 245 -13.51 26.15 -23.48
C ALA A 245 -14.43 27.39 -23.47
N LEU A 246 -14.97 27.78 -24.63
CA LEU A 246 -15.89 28.90 -24.79
C LEU A 246 -17.20 28.69 -24.00
N ARG A 247 -17.75 27.46 -24.03
CA ARG A 247 -18.97 27.12 -23.26
C ARG A 247 -18.73 27.11 -21.75
N GLU A 248 -17.49 26.96 -21.32
CA GLU A 248 -17.10 26.93 -19.91
C GLU A 248 -16.73 28.32 -19.37
N ALA A 249 -16.36 29.26 -20.25
CA ALA A 249 -16.07 30.65 -19.91
C ALA A 249 -17.36 31.42 -19.55
N ALA A 250 -17.26 32.35 -18.60
CA ALA A 250 -18.39 33.23 -18.27
C ALA A 250 -18.81 34.07 -19.49
N PRO A 251 -20.09 34.06 -19.90
CA PRO A 251 -20.56 34.72 -21.14
C PRO A 251 -20.13 36.19 -21.27
N ASP A 252 -20.17 36.95 -20.17
CA ASP A 252 -19.85 38.39 -20.17
C ASP A 252 -18.36 38.68 -19.87
N SER A 253 -17.49 37.66 -19.86
CA SER A 253 -16.07 37.83 -19.53
C SER A 253 -15.22 38.21 -20.74
N PRO A 254 -14.13 38.98 -20.56
CA PRO A 254 -13.18 39.26 -21.64
C PRO A 254 -12.62 37.99 -22.30
N LEU A 255 -12.45 36.91 -21.53
CA LEU A 255 -11.98 35.63 -22.05
C LEU A 255 -12.99 35.00 -23.02
N HIS A 256 -14.30 35.10 -22.75
CA HIS A 256 -15.33 34.58 -23.65
C HIS A 256 -15.28 35.28 -25.00
N ALA A 257 -15.20 36.61 -25.02
CA ALA A 257 -15.04 37.39 -26.24
C ALA A 257 -13.74 37.05 -27.01
N GLU A 258 -12.62 36.84 -26.30
CA GLU A 258 -11.35 36.42 -26.90
C GLU A 258 -11.43 35.02 -27.54
N LEU A 259 -12.07 34.06 -26.85
CA LEU A 259 -12.30 32.71 -27.35
C LEU A 259 -13.25 32.71 -28.57
N GLU A 260 -14.35 33.45 -28.49
CA GLU A 260 -15.34 33.58 -29.57
C GLU A 260 -14.71 34.16 -30.85
N SER A 261 -13.84 35.17 -30.69
CA SER A 261 -13.09 35.74 -31.81
C SER A 261 -12.20 34.72 -32.51
N LEU A 262 -11.49 33.85 -31.78
CA LEU A 262 -10.66 32.80 -32.38
C LEU A 262 -11.49 31.67 -33.01
N VAL A 263 -12.62 31.31 -32.40
CA VAL A 263 -13.55 30.32 -32.97
C VAL A 263 -14.11 30.84 -34.29
N THR A 264 -14.55 32.09 -34.32
CA THR A 264 -15.07 32.73 -35.54
C THR A 264 -14.01 32.90 -36.62
N ALA A 265 -12.76 33.17 -36.24
CA ALA A 265 -11.62 33.27 -37.16
C ALA A 265 -11.13 31.90 -37.70
N ASN A 266 -11.70 30.78 -37.23
CA ASN A 266 -11.26 29.43 -37.57
C ASN A 266 -9.75 29.21 -37.34
N ALA A 267 -9.24 29.72 -36.21
CA ALA A 267 -7.83 29.57 -35.84
C ALA A 267 -7.42 28.09 -35.85
N GLY A 268 -6.31 27.78 -36.54
CA GLY A 268 -5.78 26.43 -36.67
C GLY A 268 -4.52 26.19 -35.83
N ALA A 269 -3.94 24.99 -35.96
CA ALA A 269 -2.78 24.53 -35.18
C ALA A 269 -1.52 25.44 -35.21
N GLY A 270 -1.41 26.34 -36.19
CA GLY A 270 -0.30 27.31 -36.31
C GLY A 270 -0.49 28.63 -35.55
N ASP A 271 -1.67 28.91 -35.00
CA ASP A 271 -1.95 30.17 -34.29
C ASP A 271 -1.62 30.04 -32.79
N ALA A 272 -0.47 30.54 -32.34
CA ALA A 272 -0.07 30.40 -30.94
C ALA A 272 -1.07 31.01 -29.93
N ARG A 273 -1.96 31.93 -30.35
CA ARG A 273 -2.97 32.55 -29.48
C ARG A 273 -3.98 31.55 -28.92
N TRP A 274 -4.30 30.49 -29.67
CA TRP A 274 -5.26 29.50 -29.19
C TRP A 274 -4.72 28.71 -28.00
N LEU A 275 -3.41 28.40 -27.98
CA LEU A 275 -2.76 27.70 -26.87
C LEU A 275 -2.79 28.51 -25.58
N ASP A 276 -2.54 29.81 -25.66
CA ASP A 276 -2.60 30.73 -24.51
C ASP A 276 -4.03 30.89 -23.96
N LEU A 277 -4.99 31.17 -24.84
CA LEU A 277 -6.39 31.33 -24.44
C LEU A 277 -6.98 30.03 -23.89
N TYR A 278 -6.61 28.87 -24.45
CA TYR A 278 -7.00 27.57 -23.95
C TYR A 278 -6.53 27.34 -22.50
N VAL A 279 -5.24 27.55 -22.20
CA VAL A 279 -4.72 27.33 -20.84
C VAL A 279 -5.28 28.36 -19.83
N ARG A 280 -5.51 29.60 -20.25
CA ARG A 280 -6.22 30.62 -19.44
C ARG A 280 -7.66 30.19 -19.15
N ALA A 281 -8.35 29.60 -20.12
CA ALA A 281 -9.69 29.07 -19.93
C ALA A 281 -9.74 27.85 -19.01
N CYS A 282 -8.77 26.93 -19.12
CA CYS A 282 -8.64 25.83 -18.17
C CYS A 282 -8.38 26.33 -16.75
N ARG A 283 -7.51 27.34 -16.58
CA ARG A 283 -7.23 27.92 -15.26
C ARG A 283 -8.47 28.60 -14.66
N TYR A 284 -9.22 29.35 -15.47
CA TYR A 284 -10.50 29.93 -15.06
C TYR A 284 -11.50 28.84 -14.64
N ARG A 285 -11.66 27.80 -15.46
CA ARG A 285 -12.55 26.65 -15.19
C ARG A 285 -12.23 26.02 -13.83
N ASP A 286 -10.95 25.77 -13.56
CA ASP A 286 -10.53 25.16 -12.30
C ASP A 286 -10.84 26.07 -11.10
N CYS A 287 -10.56 27.38 -11.20
CA CYS A 287 -10.89 28.33 -10.13
C CYS A 287 -12.41 28.45 -9.91
N ALA A 288 -13.18 28.62 -10.99
CA ALA A 288 -14.63 28.73 -10.93
C ALA A 288 -15.27 27.45 -10.34
N ALA A 289 -14.73 26.27 -10.66
CA ALA A 289 -15.17 25.02 -10.06
C ALA A 289 -14.91 24.97 -8.55
N MET A 290 -13.75 25.45 -8.09
CA MET A 290 -13.42 25.52 -6.66
C MET A 290 -14.35 26.47 -5.90
N LEU A 291 -14.69 27.63 -6.47
CA LEU A 291 -15.61 28.59 -5.84
C LEU A 291 -17.02 28.03 -5.63
N LYS A 292 -17.49 27.14 -6.52
CA LYS A 292 -18.77 26.43 -6.36
C LYS A 292 -18.81 25.51 -5.13
N THR A 293 -17.66 25.21 -4.52
CA THR A 293 -17.57 24.34 -3.33
C THR A 293 -17.71 25.09 -2.01
N LEU A 294 -17.63 26.43 -2.01
CA LEU A 294 -17.75 27.25 -0.80
C LEU A 294 -19.21 27.33 -0.33
N ALA A 295 -19.43 27.22 0.98
CA ALA A 295 -20.78 27.28 1.56
C ALA A 295 -21.20 28.72 1.92
N SER A 296 -20.26 29.58 2.33
CA SER A 296 -20.55 30.98 2.64
C SER A 296 -20.75 31.81 1.36
N ALA A 297 -21.93 32.41 1.21
CA ALA A 297 -22.27 33.25 0.07
C ALA A 297 -21.36 34.48 -0.04
N ASP A 298 -21.16 35.21 1.05
CA ASP A 298 -20.32 36.42 1.05
C ASP A 298 -18.86 36.14 0.70
N VAL A 299 -18.28 35.08 1.29
CA VAL A 299 -16.91 34.66 1.00
C VAL A 299 -16.79 34.24 -0.46
N LYS A 300 -17.77 33.49 -0.97
CA LYS A 300 -17.82 33.07 -2.37
C LYS A 300 -17.89 34.27 -3.31
N THR A 301 -18.79 35.23 -3.06
CA THR A 301 -18.93 36.44 -3.88
C THR A 301 -17.65 37.29 -3.88
N ALA A 302 -16.97 37.43 -2.74
CA ALA A 302 -15.69 38.15 -2.68
C ALA A 302 -14.63 37.51 -3.59
N PHE A 303 -14.51 36.18 -3.59
CA PHE A 303 -13.57 35.49 -4.48
C PHE A 303 -14.02 35.46 -5.94
N GLU A 304 -15.32 35.46 -6.23
CA GLU A 304 -15.84 35.61 -7.60
C GLU A 304 -15.48 36.98 -8.19
N GLN A 305 -15.53 38.04 -7.39
CA GLN A 305 -15.06 39.38 -7.80
C GLN A 305 -13.56 39.42 -8.07
N GLU A 306 -12.75 38.76 -7.23
CA GLU A 306 -11.31 38.64 -7.44
C GLU A 306 -10.97 37.84 -8.71
N LEU A 307 -11.69 36.74 -8.94
CA LEU A 307 -11.58 35.95 -10.17
C LEU A 307 -11.91 36.80 -11.41
N ALA A 308 -13.01 37.57 -11.35
CA ALA A 308 -13.39 38.48 -12.43
C ALA A 308 -12.33 39.58 -12.67
N ALA A 309 -11.72 40.12 -11.61
CA ALA A 309 -10.63 41.09 -11.73
C ALA A 309 -9.39 40.49 -12.39
N LEU A 310 -9.00 39.25 -12.04
CA LEU A 310 -7.90 38.55 -12.71
C LEU A 310 -8.17 38.37 -14.21
N MET A 311 -9.39 37.96 -14.56
CA MET A 311 -9.80 37.84 -15.97
C MET A 311 -9.76 39.17 -16.71
N ALA A 312 -10.20 40.27 -16.07
CA ALA A 312 -10.17 41.61 -16.66
C ALA A 312 -8.75 42.07 -17.00
N THR A 313 -7.75 41.65 -16.21
CA THR A 313 -6.33 41.95 -16.50
C THR A 313 -5.69 41.07 -17.57
N LYS A 314 -6.43 40.09 -18.12
CA LYS A 314 -5.92 39.07 -19.04
C LYS A 314 -4.67 38.34 -18.51
N ALA A 315 -4.66 38.06 -17.21
CA ALA A 315 -3.55 37.38 -16.56
C ALA A 315 -3.24 36.02 -17.26
N PRO A 316 -1.96 35.74 -17.61
CA PRO A 316 -1.53 34.43 -18.11
C PRO A 316 -1.84 33.31 -17.12
N ALA A 317 -1.91 32.05 -17.58
CA ALA A 317 -2.26 30.91 -16.72
C ALA A 317 -1.20 30.59 -15.65
N GLU A 318 0.03 31.06 -15.85
CA GLU A 318 1.19 30.93 -14.97
C GLU A 318 1.32 32.09 -13.96
N ASP A 319 0.44 33.10 -14.01
CA ASP A 319 0.46 34.21 -13.07
C ASP A 319 0.22 33.70 -11.63
N VAL A 320 1.14 34.02 -10.72
CA VAL A 320 1.14 33.56 -9.32
C VAL A 320 -0.17 33.89 -8.59
N ARG A 321 -0.88 34.94 -9.02
CA ARG A 321 -2.16 35.34 -8.41
C ARG A 321 -3.24 34.28 -8.55
N TRP A 322 -3.18 33.44 -9.60
CA TRP A 322 -4.09 32.29 -9.74
C TRP A 322 -3.93 31.30 -8.59
N ASP A 323 -2.70 30.90 -8.29
CA ASP A 323 -2.43 29.93 -7.23
C ASP A 323 -2.66 30.54 -5.83
N GLN A 324 -2.40 31.85 -5.65
CA GLN A 324 -2.75 32.57 -4.42
C GLN A 324 -4.27 32.64 -4.18
N LEU A 325 -5.07 32.84 -5.23
CA LEU A 325 -6.54 32.76 -5.14
C LEU A 325 -6.96 31.34 -4.74
N ARG A 326 -6.48 30.32 -5.46
CA ARG A 326 -6.80 28.91 -5.18
C ARG A 326 -6.45 28.50 -3.76
N ALA A 327 -5.27 28.87 -3.28
CA ALA A 327 -4.83 28.59 -1.91
C ALA A 327 -5.75 29.23 -0.86
N ARG A 328 -6.17 30.50 -1.07
CA ARG A 328 -7.13 31.18 -0.19
C ARG A 328 -8.51 30.54 -0.23
N VAL A 329 -8.98 30.10 -1.40
CA VAL A 329 -10.25 29.36 -1.55
C VAL A 329 -10.20 28.01 -0.84
N VAL A 330 -9.07 27.28 -0.91
CA VAL A 330 -8.89 26.04 -0.14
C VAL A 330 -8.96 26.32 1.36
N ARG A 331 -8.25 27.35 1.85
CA ARG A 331 -8.28 27.73 3.27
C ARG A 331 -9.68 28.14 3.73
N ALA A 332 -10.44 28.86 2.91
CA ALA A 332 -11.80 29.24 3.22
C ALA A 332 -12.73 28.01 3.29
N GLY A 333 -12.67 27.13 2.28
CA GLY A 333 -13.48 25.90 2.24
C GLY A 333 -13.13 24.91 3.36
N GLU A 334 -11.91 24.96 3.90
CA GLU A 334 -11.52 24.11 5.03
C GLU A 334 -12.36 24.36 6.28
N LEU A 335 -12.69 25.61 6.60
CA LEU A 335 -13.53 25.92 7.76
C LEU A 335 -14.95 25.37 7.59
N ASP A 336 -15.49 25.47 6.38
CA ASP A 336 -16.79 24.90 6.02
C ASP A 336 -16.79 23.37 6.17
N HIS A 337 -15.71 22.71 5.74
CA HIS A 337 -15.54 21.27 5.90
C HIS A 337 -15.42 20.86 7.36
N GLN A 338 -14.60 21.53 8.17
CA GLN A 338 -14.49 21.23 9.60
C GLN A 338 -15.83 21.36 10.32
N PHE A 339 -16.61 22.41 10.00
CA PHE A 339 -17.96 22.57 10.55
C PHE A 339 -18.87 21.39 10.16
N ALA A 340 -18.90 21.02 8.87
CA ALA A 340 -19.73 19.92 8.37
C ALA A 340 -19.30 18.56 8.95
N THR A 341 -18.00 18.31 9.11
CA THR A 341 -17.46 17.10 9.73
C THR A 341 -17.89 17.01 11.19
N LEU A 342 -17.80 18.10 11.97
CA LEU A 342 -18.27 18.09 13.36
C LEU A 342 -19.78 17.87 13.47
N GLN A 343 -20.59 18.44 12.56
CA GLN A 343 -22.03 18.12 12.49
C GLN A 343 -22.29 16.64 12.19
N HIS A 344 -21.45 16.04 11.34
CA HIS A 344 -21.52 14.61 11.08
C HIS A 344 -21.13 13.81 12.33
N ASP A 345 -20.03 14.15 13.00
CA ASP A 345 -19.56 13.44 14.19
C ASP A 345 -20.57 13.51 15.36
N ILE A 346 -21.25 14.66 15.56
CA ILE A 346 -22.36 14.78 16.52
C ILE A 346 -23.48 13.78 16.19
N ARG A 347 -23.87 13.67 14.91
CA ARG A 347 -24.90 12.71 14.48
C ARG A 347 -24.44 11.25 14.61
N GLN A 348 -23.15 11.00 14.41
CA GLN A 348 -22.57 9.65 14.47
C GLN A 348 -22.22 9.20 15.90
N ARG A 349 -22.22 10.10 16.89
CA ARG A 349 -21.87 9.79 18.29
C ARG A 349 -22.58 8.52 18.82
N ALA A 350 -23.86 8.33 18.45
CA ALA A 350 -24.63 7.13 18.82
C ALA A 350 -24.47 5.94 17.87
N ALA A 351 -24.09 6.19 16.60
CA ALA A 351 -23.98 5.17 15.55
C ALA A 351 -22.63 4.42 15.56
N LEU A 352 -21.58 5.00 16.15
CA LEU A 352 -20.30 4.33 16.34
C LEU A 352 -20.39 3.10 17.27
N SER A 353 -21.48 2.99 18.05
CA SER A 353 -21.76 1.86 18.96
C SER A 353 -22.69 0.79 18.36
N GLN A 354 -23.09 0.89 17.08
CA GLN A 354 -24.05 -0.03 16.46
C GLN A 354 -23.34 -1.10 15.61
N ALA A 355 -23.93 -2.30 15.55
CA ALA A 355 -23.45 -3.39 14.70
C ALA A 355 -23.53 -3.01 13.21
N THR A 356 -22.48 -3.30 12.44
CA THR A 356 -22.37 -2.88 11.03
C THR A 356 -23.00 -3.84 10.03
N GLY A 357 -23.42 -5.04 10.47
CA GLY A 357 -23.89 -6.12 9.60
C GLY A 357 -22.77 -6.86 8.85
N GLU A 358 -21.51 -6.38 8.90
CA GLU A 358 -20.34 -7.13 8.42
C GLU A 358 -20.12 -8.34 9.30
N ARG A 359 -19.81 -9.50 8.71
CA ARG A 359 -19.76 -10.75 9.47
C ARG A 359 -18.32 -11.22 9.70
N VAL A 360 -17.94 -11.49 10.95
CA VAL A 360 -16.68 -12.14 11.32
C VAL A 360 -16.94 -13.63 11.49
N TRP A 361 -16.04 -14.47 10.99
CA TRP A 361 -16.08 -15.90 11.25
C TRP A 361 -15.68 -16.18 12.71
N ASN A 362 -16.59 -16.74 13.51
CA ASN A 362 -16.33 -17.08 14.92
C ASN A 362 -15.79 -18.51 15.12
N GLY A 363 -15.33 -19.16 14.05
CA GLY A 363 -14.94 -20.57 14.05
C GLY A 363 -16.03 -21.54 13.56
N THR A 364 -17.31 -21.14 13.55
CA THR A 364 -18.43 -21.99 13.07
C THR A 364 -19.44 -21.27 12.18
N THR A 365 -19.63 -19.97 12.38
CA THR A 365 -20.53 -19.15 11.57
C THR A 365 -20.01 -17.72 11.46
N TYR A 366 -20.52 -17.02 10.45
CA TYR A 366 -20.31 -15.60 10.25
C TYR A 366 -21.29 -14.82 11.17
N VAL A 367 -20.77 -14.15 12.20
CA VAL A 367 -21.55 -13.32 13.15
C VAL A 367 -21.35 -11.82 12.87
N PRO A 368 -22.37 -10.96 12.98
CA PRO A 368 -22.21 -9.52 12.81
C PRO A 368 -21.11 -8.94 13.71
N THR A 369 -20.35 -7.98 13.19
CA THR A 369 -19.31 -7.26 13.93
C THR A 369 -20.01 -6.24 14.81
N GLU A 370 -20.05 -6.50 16.11
CA GLU A 370 -20.41 -5.49 17.10
C GLU A 370 -19.23 -4.52 17.23
N ARG A 371 -19.50 -3.22 17.09
CA ARG A 371 -18.50 -2.17 17.32
C ARG A 371 -18.32 -1.95 18.82
N SER A 372 -17.18 -1.39 19.20
CA SER A 372 -16.96 -0.94 20.56
C SER A 372 -18.04 0.05 21.02
N THR A 373 -18.46 -0.05 22.28
CA THR A 373 -19.42 0.89 22.86
C THR A 373 -18.79 2.29 23.01
N ALA A 374 -19.63 3.33 23.12
CA ALA A 374 -19.13 4.68 23.39
C ALA A 374 -18.31 4.76 24.68
N GLU A 375 -18.68 3.99 25.71
CA GLU A 375 -17.94 3.89 26.98
C GLU A 375 -16.58 3.21 26.79
N GLU A 376 -16.53 2.12 26.03
CA GLU A 376 -15.27 1.46 25.68
C GLU A 376 -14.35 2.40 24.90
N ILE A 377 -14.85 3.10 23.88
CA ILE A 377 -14.07 4.09 23.13
C ILE A 377 -13.56 5.17 24.08
N ALA A 378 -14.43 5.72 24.94
CA ALA A 378 -14.05 6.76 25.91
C ALA A 378 -12.93 6.30 26.85
N SER A 379 -12.97 5.04 27.30
CA SER A 379 -11.92 4.46 28.14
C SER A 379 -10.58 4.29 27.42
N GLN A 380 -10.58 4.22 26.09
CA GLN A 380 -9.40 4.01 25.25
C GLN A 380 -8.79 5.32 24.71
N VAL A 381 -9.42 6.47 24.94
CA VAL A 381 -8.91 7.75 24.42
C VAL A 381 -7.68 8.21 25.19
N PHE A 382 -6.72 8.76 24.46
CA PHE A 382 -5.51 9.35 25.04
C PHE A 382 -5.83 10.59 25.91
N ASN A 383 -6.74 11.44 25.45
CA ASN A 383 -7.25 12.59 26.18
C ASN A 383 -8.76 12.76 25.93
N SER A 384 -9.57 12.73 26.99
CA SER A 384 -11.04 12.77 26.91
C SER A 384 -11.60 14.06 26.29
N THR A 385 -10.83 15.15 26.25
CA THR A 385 -11.24 16.41 25.60
C THR A 385 -11.46 16.25 24.10
N ALA A 386 -10.78 15.28 23.46
CA ALA A 386 -10.97 14.97 22.05
C ALA A 386 -12.34 14.34 21.74
N LEU A 387 -13.09 13.86 22.73
CA LEU A 387 -14.43 13.34 22.51
C LEU A 387 -15.42 14.44 22.14
N VAL A 388 -16.46 14.06 21.39
CA VAL A 388 -17.69 14.86 21.25
C VAL A 388 -18.59 14.50 22.41
N LEU A 389 -18.85 15.46 23.29
CA LEU A 389 -19.57 15.27 24.54
C LEU A 389 -21.08 15.40 24.35
N GLU A 390 -21.85 14.91 25.32
CA GLU A 390 -23.30 15.12 25.34
C GLU A 390 -23.70 16.59 25.47
N SER A 391 -22.89 17.38 26.16
CA SER A 391 -23.07 18.82 26.33
C SER A 391 -22.74 19.65 25.08
N ASP A 392 -22.10 19.07 24.07
CA ASP A 392 -21.76 19.77 22.83
C ASP A 392 -23.01 19.84 21.94
N ARG A 393 -23.65 21.01 21.88
CA ARG A 393 -24.93 21.17 21.16
C ARG A 393 -24.74 21.27 19.65
N ASP A 394 -23.59 21.79 19.20
CA ASP A 394 -23.23 21.98 17.80
C ASP A 394 -21.69 22.12 17.63
N PRO A 395 -21.15 22.34 16.40
CA PRO A 395 -19.72 22.52 16.18
C PRO A 395 -19.06 23.71 16.91
N ALA A 396 -19.78 24.80 17.17
CA ALA A 396 -19.21 25.98 17.82
C ALA A 396 -18.89 25.71 19.30
N ASP A 397 -19.75 24.94 19.99
CA ASP A 397 -19.49 24.49 21.37
C ASP A 397 -18.21 23.62 21.43
N ILE A 398 -18.09 22.65 20.50
CA ILE A 398 -16.93 21.74 20.44
C ILE A 398 -15.64 22.52 20.25
N VAL A 399 -15.58 23.37 19.22
CA VAL A 399 -14.36 24.10 18.88
C VAL A 399 -13.98 25.07 20.00
N LEU A 400 -14.94 25.75 20.63
CA LEU A 400 -14.64 26.63 21.76
C LEU A 400 -14.01 25.86 22.93
N ARG A 401 -14.62 24.74 23.34
CA ARG A 401 -14.12 23.90 24.43
C ARG A 401 -12.72 23.37 24.15
N ARG A 402 -12.49 22.84 22.95
CA ARG A 402 -11.18 22.31 22.55
C ARG A 402 -10.12 23.41 22.39
N THR A 403 -10.50 24.61 21.96
CA THR A 403 -9.60 25.78 21.88
C THR A 403 -9.19 26.27 23.27
N THR A 404 -10.12 26.29 24.22
CA THR A 404 -9.83 26.62 25.62
C THR A 404 -8.86 25.62 26.24
N ALA A 405 -9.03 24.32 25.97
CA ALA A 405 -8.10 23.29 26.43
C ALA A 405 -6.71 23.44 25.81
N LEU A 406 -6.63 23.74 24.50
CA LEU A 406 -5.38 24.04 23.82
C LEU A 406 -4.64 25.22 24.46
N LEU A 407 -5.34 26.34 24.70
CA LEU A 407 -4.76 27.52 25.35
C LEU A 407 -4.23 27.18 26.75
N ALA A 408 -5.03 26.46 27.54
CA ALA A 408 -4.67 26.07 28.88
C ALA A 408 -3.43 25.16 28.93
N ASP A 409 -3.28 24.26 27.95
CA ASP A 409 -2.12 23.38 27.87
C ASP A 409 -0.85 24.11 27.42
N LEU A 410 -0.94 24.92 26.37
CA LEU A 410 0.22 25.68 25.87
C LEU A 410 0.74 26.70 26.90
N LYS A 411 -0.13 27.26 27.75
CA LYS A 411 0.29 28.13 28.86
C LYS A 411 1.20 27.46 29.89
N LYS A 412 1.19 26.13 29.96
CA LYS A 412 2.09 25.36 30.83
C LYS A 412 3.50 25.25 30.24
N LEU A 413 3.66 25.46 28.94
CA LEU A 413 4.94 25.41 28.27
C LEU A 413 5.72 26.72 28.51
N ALA A 414 7.02 26.58 28.78
CA ALA A 414 7.90 27.72 29.00
C ALA A 414 7.96 28.62 27.75
N GLY A 415 7.97 29.94 27.94
CA GLY A 415 8.08 30.92 26.84
C GLY A 415 6.76 31.30 26.16
N ALA A 416 5.64 30.69 26.53
CA ALA A 416 4.33 30.97 25.91
C ALA A 416 3.74 32.33 26.34
N LYS A 417 3.65 33.31 25.43
CA LYS A 417 2.98 34.61 25.66
C LYS A 417 1.50 34.58 25.24
N LEU A 418 0.71 33.75 25.92
CA LEU A 418 -0.65 33.40 25.48
C LEU A 418 -1.79 34.05 26.28
N ALA A 419 -1.50 34.84 27.32
CA ALA A 419 -2.52 35.51 28.14
C ALA A 419 -3.41 36.50 27.35
N VAL A 420 -2.93 36.99 26.21
CA VAL A 420 -3.69 37.87 25.32
C VAL A 420 -4.97 37.22 24.77
N TYR A 421 -5.04 35.89 24.75
CA TYR A 421 -6.18 35.14 24.21
C TYR A 421 -7.29 34.86 25.23
N ASP A 422 -7.10 35.16 26.52
CA ASP A 422 -8.10 34.92 27.56
C ASP A 422 -9.38 35.74 27.34
N ALA A 423 -9.23 37.05 27.11
CA ALA A 423 -10.37 37.94 26.90
C ALA A 423 -11.16 37.62 25.62
N PRO A 424 -10.52 37.35 24.45
CA PRO A 424 -11.23 36.84 23.28
C PRO A 424 -12.03 35.55 23.53
N LEU A 425 -11.45 34.55 24.20
CA LEU A 425 -12.17 33.30 24.48
C LEU A 425 -13.34 33.49 25.46
N ALA A 426 -13.19 34.34 26.48
CA ALA A 426 -14.28 34.68 27.39
C ALA A 426 -15.46 35.34 26.66
N LYS A 427 -15.18 36.21 25.67
CA LYS A 427 -16.21 36.81 24.82
C LYS A 427 -16.91 35.76 23.95
N PHE A 428 -16.17 34.83 23.35
CA PHE A 428 -16.78 33.75 22.58
C PHE A 428 -17.62 32.83 23.44
N GLN A 429 -17.21 32.54 24.69
CA GLN A 429 -18.03 31.77 25.64
C GLN A 429 -19.39 32.42 25.88
N GLN A 430 -19.42 33.74 26.06
CA GLN A 430 -20.67 34.48 26.20
C GLN A 430 -21.49 34.46 24.90
N ALA A 431 -20.88 34.78 23.75
CA ALA A 431 -21.57 34.80 22.46
C ALA A 431 -22.16 33.43 22.06
N VAL A 432 -21.43 32.34 22.34
CA VAL A 432 -21.87 30.96 22.14
C VAL A 432 -22.97 30.55 23.14
N ALA A 433 -23.02 31.15 24.33
CA ALA A 433 -24.14 30.93 25.25
C ALA A 433 -25.41 31.67 24.77
N ASP A 434 -25.24 32.91 24.29
CA ASP A 434 -26.34 33.81 23.94
C ASP A 434 -26.96 33.52 22.56
N THR A 435 -26.21 32.89 21.64
CA THR A 435 -26.68 32.58 20.28
C THR A 435 -27.39 31.22 20.25
N PRO A 436 -28.70 31.16 19.93
CA PRO A 436 -29.44 29.90 19.84
C PRO A 436 -28.89 28.96 18.77
N VAL A 437 -28.89 27.65 19.04
CA VAL A 437 -28.43 26.63 18.07
C VAL A 437 -29.29 26.54 16.80
N THR A 438 -30.53 27.05 16.86
CA THR A 438 -31.42 27.16 15.70
C THR A 438 -30.94 28.19 14.68
N ASP A 439 -30.15 29.18 15.10
CA ASP A 439 -29.51 30.15 14.20
C ASP A 439 -28.21 29.58 13.64
N THR A 440 -28.34 28.64 12.70
CA THR A 440 -27.19 27.90 12.14
C THR A 440 -26.18 28.82 11.46
N GLU A 441 -26.61 29.97 10.92
CA GLU A 441 -25.73 30.92 10.25
C GLU A 441 -24.86 31.68 11.25
N ALA A 442 -25.45 32.24 12.31
CA ALA A 442 -24.71 32.91 13.37
C ALA A 442 -23.76 31.95 14.10
N ARG A 443 -24.21 30.71 14.37
CA ARG A 443 -23.37 29.67 14.98
C ARG A 443 -22.18 29.28 14.10
N ARG A 444 -22.37 29.21 12.77
CA ARG A 444 -21.28 28.97 11.81
C ARG A 444 -20.29 30.14 11.80
N ALA A 445 -20.79 31.38 11.81
CA ALA A 445 -19.92 32.57 11.89
C ALA A 445 -19.05 32.54 13.15
N LEU A 446 -19.64 32.24 14.32
CA LEU A 446 -18.90 32.06 15.58
C LEU A 446 -17.85 30.94 15.48
N HIS A 447 -18.21 29.78 14.92
CA HIS A 447 -17.23 28.71 14.66
C HIS A 447 -16.04 29.20 13.84
N HIS A 448 -16.26 29.97 12.78
CA HIS A 448 -15.19 30.49 11.93
C HIS A 448 -14.29 31.47 12.70
N GLU A 449 -14.87 32.35 13.52
CA GLU A 449 -14.11 33.29 14.36
C GLU A 449 -13.29 32.58 15.44
N ILE A 450 -13.86 31.59 16.11
CA ILE A 450 -13.14 30.79 17.11
C ILE A 450 -11.99 30.03 16.44
N CYS A 451 -12.20 29.41 15.28
CA CYS A 451 -11.12 28.75 14.51
C CYS A 451 -9.99 29.71 14.13
N ARG A 452 -10.28 30.97 13.80
CA ARG A 452 -9.23 31.97 13.53
C ARG A 452 -8.38 32.25 14.76
N VAL A 453 -8.99 32.40 15.93
CA VAL A 453 -8.26 32.60 17.21
C VAL A 453 -7.52 31.33 17.61
N ARG A 454 -8.13 30.15 17.45
CA ARG A 454 -7.50 28.84 17.66
C ARG A 454 -6.21 28.69 16.86
N ARG A 455 -6.22 29.08 15.57
CA ARG A 455 -5.03 29.08 14.72
C ARG A 455 -3.91 29.95 15.29
N GLN A 456 -4.23 31.16 15.73
CA GLN A 456 -3.25 32.06 16.34
C GLN A 456 -2.65 31.46 17.62
N ILE A 457 -3.48 30.86 18.47
CA ILE A 457 -3.04 30.15 19.68
C ILE A 457 -2.14 28.96 19.30
N ALA A 458 -2.56 28.12 18.35
CA ALA A 458 -1.82 26.95 17.90
C ALA A 458 -0.45 27.31 17.31
N PHE A 459 -0.36 28.41 16.57
CA PHE A 459 0.90 28.85 15.93
C PHE A 459 1.83 29.61 16.88
N ALA A 460 1.33 30.03 18.05
CA ALA A 460 2.14 30.51 19.15
C ALA A 460 2.69 29.37 20.03
N ASN A 461 2.54 28.10 19.60
CA ASN A 461 3.11 26.95 20.28
C ASN A 461 4.65 26.98 20.23
N PRO A 462 5.34 27.00 21.39
CA PRO A 462 6.81 27.08 21.44
C PRO A 462 7.52 25.84 20.88
N LEU A 463 6.81 24.72 20.65
CA LEU A 463 7.36 23.53 19.98
C LEU A 463 7.51 23.71 18.46
N LEU A 464 6.92 24.76 17.89
CA LEU A 464 7.11 25.13 16.48
C LEU A 464 8.38 25.98 16.33
N ASP A 465 9.50 25.43 16.78
CA ASP A 465 10.83 26.05 16.74
C ASP A 465 11.53 25.95 15.37
N PHE A 466 10.74 25.69 14.33
CA PHE A 466 11.11 25.60 12.92
C PHE A 466 10.07 26.35 12.09
N GLN A 467 10.43 26.74 10.86
CA GLN A 467 9.53 27.45 9.96
C GLN A 467 9.14 26.62 8.74
N ASP A 468 9.98 25.66 8.37
CA ASP A 468 9.88 24.98 7.08
C ASP A 468 9.63 23.48 7.26
N LEU A 469 8.97 22.86 6.27
CA LEU A 469 8.69 21.42 6.25
C LEU A 469 9.17 20.79 4.94
N VAL A 470 9.83 19.64 5.02
CA VAL A 470 9.99 18.75 3.87
C VAL A 470 8.73 17.90 3.74
N PHE A 471 8.24 17.70 2.51
CA PHE A 471 7.12 16.82 2.22
C PHE A 471 7.17 16.34 0.77
N ILE A 472 6.35 15.34 0.43
CA ILE A 472 6.13 14.94 -0.96
C ILE A 472 4.70 15.24 -1.40
N LYS A 473 4.53 15.51 -2.68
CA LYS A 473 3.22 15.40 -3.34
C LYS A 473 3.18 14.06 -4.06
N ARG A 474 2.06 13.35 -3.96
CA ARG A 474 1.81 12.12 -4.73
C ARG A 474 0.33 11.81 -4.78
N HIS A 475 -0.06 11.03 -5.78
CA HIS A 475 -1.33 10.33 -5.73
C HIS A 475 -1.21 9.06 -4.89
N ARG A 476 -2.32 8.63 -4.29
CA ARG A 476 -2.41 7.28 -3.71
C ARG A 476 -2.12 6.23 -4.77
N ALA A 477 -1.63 5.06 -4.37
CA ALA A 477 -1.60 3.89 -5.24
C ALA A 477 -3.03 3.60 -5.73
N PHE A 478 -3.18 3.15 -6.97
CA PHE A 478 -4.52 2.85 -7.53
C PHE A 478 -5.04 1.46 -7.12
N TYR A 479 -4.22 0.65 -6.43
CA TYR A 479 -4.63 -0.61 -5.84
C TYR A 479 -4.73 -0.49 -4.31
N HIS A 480 -5.80 -1.05 -3.73
CA HIS A 480 -6.13 -0.91 -2.31
C HIS A 480 -5.75 -2.16 -1.52
N HIS A 481 -4.48 -2.27 -1.14
CA HIS A 481 -4.01 -3.33 -0.26
C HIS A 481 -2.72 -2.92 0.45
N MET A 482 -2.53 -3.38 1.70
CA MET A 482 -1.48 -2.86 2.58
C MET A 482 -0.08 -3.18 2.07
N CYS A 483 0.07 -4.31 1.36
CA CYS A 483 1.33 -4.70 0.76
C CYS A 483 1.58 -4.05 -0.58
N ASP A 484 0.62 -4.19 -1.49
CA ASP A 484 0.80 -3.83 -2.88
C ASP A 484 0.97 -2.33 -3.08
N GLN A 485 0.46 -1.49 -2.18
CA GLN A 485 0.63 -0.03 -2.26
C GLN A 485 2.08 0.45 -2.35
N PHE A 486 3.05 -0.44 -2.09
CA PHE A 486 4.49 -0.18 -2.17
C PHE A 486 5.17 -0.82 -3.38
N TYR A 487 4.43 -1.51 -4.25
CA TYR A 487 4.96 -1.94 -5.55
C TYR A 487 4.90 -0.79 -6.54
N GLY A 488 6.02 -0.50 -7.21
CA GLY A 488 6.11 0.57 -8.19
C GLY A 488 5.13 0.40 -9.36
N ILE A 489 4.71 -0.83 -9.65
CA ILE A 489 3.72 -1.16 -10.68
C ILE A 489 2.30 -0.60 -10.42
N VAL A 490 1.90 -0.44 -9.15
CA VAL A 490 0.54 0.04 -8.78
C VAL A 490 0.48 1.52 -8.38
N GLN A 491 1.53 2.28 -8.69
CA GLN A 491 1.61 3.69 -8.33
C GLN A 491 0.93 4.55 -9.37
N ASN A 492 0.25 5.62 -8.96
CA ASN A 492 -0.15 6.67 -9.90
C ASN A 492 1.03 7.62 -10.13
N PRO A 493 1.29 8.08 -11.37
CA PRO A 493 2.36 9.04 -11.59
C PRO A 493 1.90 10.40 -11.06
N GLY A 494 2.84 11.23 -10.62
CA GLY A 494 2.54 12.61 -10.23
C GLY A 494 3.26 13.04 -8.96
N GLY A 495 3.47 14.36 -8.86
CA GLY A 495 4.03 14.99 -7.67
C GLY A 495 5.56 15.13 -7.71
N GLY A 496 6.20 15.05 -6.54
CA GLY A 496 7.61 15.46 -6.37
C GLY A 496 8.00 15.62 -4.91
N LEU A 497 9.21 16.15 -4.69
CA LEU A 497 9.81 16.41 -3.39
C LEU A 497 9.92 17.93 -3.15
N TYR A 498 9.35 18.41 -2.04
CA TYR A 498 9.13 19.84 -1.82
C TYR A 498 9.53 20.31 -0.42
N VAL A 499 9.84 21.60 -0.33
CA VAL A 499 9.85 22.35 0.93
C VAL A 499 8.62 23.26 0.99
N LEU A 500 7.89 23.21 2.10
CA LEU A 500 6.90 24.21 2.49
C LEU A 500 7.61 25.25 3.36
N GLU A 501 7.90 26.41 2.78
CA GLU A 501 8.59 27.51 3.44
C GLU A 501 7.58 28.37 4.22
N ASN A 502 7.97 28.82 5.42
CA ASN A 502 7.13 29.65 6.28
C ASN A 502 5.75 29.02 6.56
N ALA A 503 5.75 27.73 6.92
CA ALA A 503 4.57 26.88 7.07
C ALA A 503 3.51 27.42 8.07
N PHE A 504 3.95 28.23 9.03
CA PHE A 504 3.10 28.84 10.07
C PHE A 504 2.76 30.30 9.78
N GLY A 505 3.27 30.85 8.68
CA GLY A 505 3.00 32.21 8.25
C GLY A 505 1.61 32.38 7.59
N PRO A 506 1.25 33.63 7.25
CA PRO A 506 -0.01 33.92 6.56
C PRO A 506 -0.02 33.44 5.09
N ASP A 507 1.15 33.25 4.48
CA ASP A 507 1.29 32.84 3.08
C ASP A 507 2.47 31.86 2.88
N PRO A 508 2.28 30.57 3.24
CA PRO A 508 3.33 29.57 3.08
C PRO A 508 3.62 29.30 1.60
N GLN A 509 4.90 29.16 1.24
CA GLN A 509 5.34 28.96 -0.13
C GLN A 509 5.82 27.54 -0.36
N VAL A 510 5.67 27.02 -1.58
CA VAL A 510 6.13 25.68 -1.93
C VAL A 510 7.26 25.77 -2.95
N ARG A 511 8.40 25.19 -2.60
CA ARG A 511 9.57 25.07 -3.48
C ARG A 511 9.80 23.60 -3.85
N ASP A 512 9.91 23.33 -5.14
CA ASP A 512 10.32 22.03 -5.67
C ASP A 512 11.84 21.88 -5.53
N ILE A 513 12.28 20.86 -4.80
CA ILE A 513 13.71 20.58 -4.56
C ILE A 513 14.37 20.05 -5.83
N LEU A 514 13.63 19.28 -6.64
CA LEU A 514 14.15 18.59 -7.81
C LEU A 514 13.98 19.39 -9.10
N ALA A 515 13.51 20.64 -9.01
CA ALA A 515 13.19 21.48 -10.15
C ALA A 515 14.34 21.62 -11.16
N SER A 516 15.60 21.58 -10.72
CA SER A 516 16.78 21.64 -11.61
C SER A 516 17.75 20.46 -11.43
N SER A 517 17.36 19.45 -10.67
CA SER A 517 18.24 18.33 -10.34
C SER A 517 18.37 17.37 -11.52
N ILE A 518 19.61 16.97 -11.81
CA ILE A 518 19.96 15.92 -12.76
C ILE A 518 20.60 14.80 -11.95
N CYS A 519 20.17 13.57 -12.15
CA CYS A 519 20.75 12.42 -11.46
C CYS A 519 22.21 12.26 -11.90
N GLU A 520 23.12 12.21 -10.94
CA GLU A 520 24.57 12.19 -11.16
C GLU A 520 25.13 10.78 -11.26
N THR A 521 24.40 9.78 -10.75
CA THR A 521 24.87 8.38 -10.68
C THR A 521 23.74 7.39 -10.95
N GLY A 522 24.12 6.14 -11.20
CA GLY A 522 23.20 5.02 -11.41
C GLY A 522 22.59 4.98 -12.81
N ARG A 523 21.59 4.12 -13.00
CA ARG A 523 20.95 3.88 -14.30
C ARG A 523 20.26 5.14 -14.86
N LEU A 524 19.87 6.06 -13.99
CA LEU A 524 19.24 7.34 -14.37
C LEU A 524 20.21 8.50 -14.52
N GLU A 525 21.53 8.26 -14.51
CA GLU A 525 22.54 9.29 -14.74
C GLU A 525 22.21 10.15 -15.97
N GLY A 526 22.31 11.47 -15.81
CA GLY A 526 21.99 12.45 -16.84
C GLY A 526 20.49 12.73 -17.02
N GLN A 527 19.61 12.10 -16.24
CA GLN A 527 18.15 12.28 -16.34
C GLN A 527 17.58 13.06 -15.15
N ARG A 528 16.48 13.79 -15.40
CA ARG A 528 15.67 14.43 -14.36
C ARG A 528 14.64 13.43 -13.85
N LEU A 529 14.40 13.41 -12.54
CA LEU A 529 13.26 12.70 -11.96
C LEU A 529 12.02 13.57 -12.11
N SER A 530 10.94 13.02 -12.65
CA SER A 530 9.69 13.76 -12.85
C SER A 530 8.52 12.93 -12.39
N GLY A 531 7.55 13.59 -11.73
CA GLY A 531 6.23 13.02 -11.45
C GLY A 531 5.33 13.02 -12.68
N GLY A 532 5.63 13.83 -13.70
CA GLY A 532 4.78 13.99 -14.87
C GLY A 532 3.43 14.66 -14.54
N SER A 533 2.35 14.15 -15.13
CA SER A 533 1.02 14.77 -15.03
C SER A 533 0.43 14.70 -13.61
N LEU A 534 -0.21 15.79 -13.17
CA LEU A 534 -0.99 15.86 -11.91
C LEU A 534 -2.39 15.22 -12.01
N LYS A 535 -2.81 14.80 -13.21
CA LYS A 535 -4.06 14.06 -13.39
C LYS A 535 -3.80 12.55 -13.32
N ARG A 536 -4.61 11.89 -12.49
CA ARG A 536 -4.58 10.42 -12.34
C ARG A 536 -4.99 9.72 -13.64
N PRO A 537 -4.16 8.80 -14.16
CA PRO A 537 -4.60 7.90 -15.22
C PRO A 537 -5.63 6.90 -14.68
N GLY A 538 -6.53 6.43 -15.54
CA GLY A 538 -7.56 5.44 -15.19
C GLY A 538 -7.02 4.01 -15.14
N LEU A 539 -5.98 3.77 -14.35
CA LEU A 539 -5.29 2.48 -14.27
C LEU A 539 -5.94 1.53 -13.30
N ARG A 540 -5.87 0.23 -13.61
CA ARG A 540 -6.36 -0.85 -12.76
C ARG A 540 -5.39 -2.02 -12.73
N TYR A 541 -5.35 -2.71 -11.61
CA TYR A 541 -4.59 -3.95 -11.40
C TYR A 541 -5.52 -4.99 -10.79
N ASP A 542 -5.48 -6.22 -11.30
CA ASP A 542 -6.32 -7.33 -10.82
C ASP A 542 -5.81 -7.96 -9.51
N GLY A 543 -4.63 -7.55 -9.02
CA GLY A 543 -4.02 -8.11 -7.82
C GLY A 543 -3.26 -9.42 -8.05
N GLN A 544 -3.08 -9.85 -9.31
CA GLN A 544 -2.39 -11.10 -9.66
C GLN A 544 -1.42 -10.95 -10.84
N ARG A 545 -1.85 -10.35 -11.95
CA ARG A 545 -1.04 -10.26 -13.18
C ARG A 545 -1.47 -9.14 -14.12
N THR A 546 -2.77 -8.92 -14.29
CA THR A 546 -3.31 -8.10 -15.38
C THR A 546 -3.39 -6.63 -14.98
N PHE A 547 -2.80 -5.79 -15.81
CA PHE A 547 -2.90 -4.34 -15.75
C PHE A 547 -3.76 -3.85 -16.91
N SER A 548 -4.68 -2.91 -16.64
CA SER A 548 -5.45 -2.22 -17.68
C SER A 548 -5.41 -0.70 -17.53
N GLY A 549 -5.61 0.00 -18.64
CA GLY A 549 -5.56 1.46 -18.73
C GLY A 549 -4.32 2.00 -19.44
N GLU A 550 -4.42 3.25 -19.90
CA GLU A 550 -3.32 3.94 -20.56
C GLU A 550 -2.31 4.45 -19.53
N ASP A 551 -1.03 4.12 -19.74
CA ASP A 551 0.03 4.74 -18.95
C ASP A 551 0.06 6.26 -19.19
N ALA A 552 0.45 6.97 -18.14
CA ALA A 552 0.78 8.37 -18.20
C ALA A 552 2.29 8.53 -18.02
N ASP A 553 2.84 9.61 -18.57
CA ASP A 553 4.24 9.95 -18.42
C ASP A 553 4.54 10.37 -16.99
N GLY A 554 5.77 10.11 -16.55
CA GLY A 554 6.26 10.44 -15.22
C GLY A 554 6.20 9.27 -14.23
N GLY A 555 6.86 9.48 -13.10
CA GLY A 555 7.03 8.53 -12.01
C GLY A 555 6.23 8.89 -10.76
N SER A 556 6.51 8.19 -9.67
CA SER A 556 5.91 8.42 -8.35
C SER A 556 6.99 8.48 -7.28
N PHE A 557 6.76 9.30 -6.27
CA PHE A 557 7.66 9.48 -5.11
C PHE A 557 7.05 8.86 -3.86
N LEU A 558 7.91 8.40 -2.95
CA LEU A 558 7.50 7.78 -1.70
C LEU A 558 8.52 8.04 -0.58
N SER A 559 8.01 8.16 0.65
CA SER A 559 8.75 8.10 1.92
C SER A 559 10.06 8.89 1.99
N PRO A 560 10.00 10.24 1.96
CA PRO A 560 11.17 11.07 2.22
C PRO A 560 11.67 10.90 3.65
N SER A 561 12.98 11.10 3.83
CA SER A 561 13.70 10.98 5.10
C SER A 561 14.82 12.01 5.17
N LEU A 562 14.76 12.89 6.17
CA LEU A 562 15.71 13.98 6.34
C LEU A 562 16.93 13.50 7.16
N SER A 563 18.13 13.84 6.71
CA SER A 563 19.37 13.55 7.45
C SER A 563 19.39 14.27 8.81
N PRO A 564 20.11 13.75 9.81
CA PRO A 564 20.15 14.36 11.15
C PRO A 564 20.65 15.81 11.15
N ASP A 565 21.51 16.19 10.21
CA ASP A 565 21.99 17.57 10.05
C ASP A 565 21.08 18.46 9.19
N ALA A 566 19.96 17.91 8.70
CA ALA A 566 18.98 18.55 7.83
C ALA A 566 19.52 19.07 6.49
N ARG A 567 20.58 18.46 5.96
CA ARG A 567 21.21 18.86 4.69
C ARG A 567 20.86 17.96 3.52
N GLN A 568 20.50 16.71 3.77
CA GLN A 568 20.25 15.71 2.75
C GLN A 568 18.90 15.03 2.96
N ILE A 569 18.29 14.61 1.87
CA ILE A 569 17.01 13.92 1.87
C ILE A 569 17.20 12.61 1.11
N ALA A 570 16.89 11.49 1.76
CA ALA A 570 16.73 10.20 1.11
C ALA A 570 15.24 9.97 0.81
N PHE A 571 14.91 9.39 -0.34
CA PHE A 571 13.53 9.14 -0.75
C PHE A 571 13.46 7.98 -1.75
N ALA A 572 12.27 7.43 -1.98
CA ALA A 572 12.04 6.41 -3.00
C ALA A 572 11.36 6.99 -4.24
N TYR A 573 11.78 6.55 -5.43
CA TYR A 573 11.20 6.95 -6.71
C TYR A 573 11.06 5.76 -7.66
N VAL A 574 9.98 5.72 -8.44
CA VAL A 574 9.75 4.77 -9.53
C VAL A 574 9.44 5.52 -10.82
N GLU A 575 10.13 5.19 -11.92
CA GLU A 575 9.93 5.82 -13.24
C GLU A 575 8.60 5.45 -13.87
N ARG A 576 8.09 4.27 -13.51
CA ARG A 576 6.84 3.71 -14.00
C ARG A 576 6.85 3.41 -15.51
N LYS A 577 8.02 3.06 -16.02
CA LYS A 577 8.26 2.60 -17.40
C LYS A 577 8.51 1.08 -17.41
N GLY A 578 8.64 0.48 -18.58
CA GLY A 578 8.92 -0.95 -18.72
C GLY A 578 7.71 -1.87 -18.54
N GLY A 579 8.00 -3.17 -18.45
CA GLY A 579 7.02 -4.26 -18.42
C GLY A 579 6.02 -4.16 -17.27
N LYS A 580 4.76 -4.46 -17.54
CA LYS A 580 3.61 -4.30 -16.62
C LYS A 580 3.16 -5.60 -15.98
N GLU A 581 3.97 -6.65 -16.07
CA GLU A 581 3.62 -7.95 -15.52
C GLU A 581 4.52 -8.26 -14.33
N GLN A 582 3.94 -8.93 -13.34
CA GLN A 582 4.70 -9.63 -12.34
C GLN A 582 5.38 -10.85 -12.98
N ILE A 583 6.67 -11.01 -12.73
CA ILE A 583 7.47 -12.12 -13.23
C ILE A 583 7.54 -13.20 -12.16
N PHE A 584 6.94 -14.35 -12.46
CA PHE A 584 6.94 -15.53 -11.59
C PHE A 584 8.20 -16.38 -11.82
N HIS A 585 8.99 -16.58 -10.77
CA HIS A 585 10.15 -17.45 -10.77
C HIS A 585 10.53 -17.83 -9.34
N GLU A 586 11.40 -18.83 -9.20
CA GLU A 586 11.95 -19.29 -7.93
C GLU A 586 13.41 -18.81 -7.72
N ASP A 587 13.99 -18.08 -8.68
CA ASP A 587 15.37 -17.55 -8.60
C ASP A 587 15.52 -16.42 -7.55
N PRO A 588 16.26 -16.65 -6.45
CA PRO A 588 16.43 -15.64 -5.39
C PRO A 588 17.37 -14.49 -5.76
N SER A 589 18.12 -14.59 -6.87
CA SER A 589 19.10 -13.59 -7.27
C SER A 589 18.50 -12.37 -7.99
N ARG A 590 17.19 -12.37 -8.21
CA ARG A 590 16.43 -11.31 -8.88
C ARG A 590 15.05 -11.16 -8.22
N GLY A 591 14.46 -9.97 -8.32
CA GLY A 591 13.07 -9.72 -7.95
C GLY A 591 12.08 -9.90 -9.11
N HIS A 592 10.81 -9.68 -8.80
CA HIS A 592 9.64 -10.10 -9.59
C HIS A 592 9.11 -9.05 -10.56
N TRP A 593 9.87 -7.99 -10.83
CA TRP A 593 9.37 -6.81 -11.54
C TRP A 593 10.35 -6.34 -12.60
N ASP A 594 9.85 -5.58 -13.57
CA ASP A 594 10.72 -4.76 -14.42
C ASP A 594 11.41 -3.69 -13.57
N THR A 595 12.71 -3.48 -13.79
CA THR A 595 13.52 -2.52 -13.03
C THR A 595 12.93 -1.11 -13.04
N GLN A 596 12.27 -0.69 -14.12
CA GLN A 596 11.63 0.63 -14.24
C GLN A 596 10.23 0.70 -13.59
N ARG A 597 9.71 -0.43 -13.08
CA ARG A 597 8.51 -0.55 -12.24
C ARG A 597 8.82 -0.82 -10.77
N CYS A 598 10.08 -0.73 -10.37
CA CYS A 598 10.46 -0.80 -8.97
C CYS A 598 10.67 0.59 -8.37
N TYR A 599 10.30 0.74 -7.10
CA TYR A 599 10.86 1.83 -6.31
C TYR A 599 12.35 1.59 -6.07
N HIS A 600 13.15 2.65 -6.26
CA HIS A 600 14.56 2.70 -5.89
C HIS A 600 14.82 3.87 -4.95
N ILE A 601 15.84 3.75 -4.10
CA ILE A 601 16.22 4.80 -3.16
C ILE A 601 17.16 5.79 -3.83
N PHE A 602 16.87 7.07 -3.63
CA PHE A 602 17.67 8.20 -4.07
C PHE A 602 18.06 9.07 -2.88
N LYS A 603 19.11 9.87 -3.04
CA LYS A 603 19.55 10.89 -2.08
C LYS A 603 19.81 12.19 -2.82
N VAL A 604 19.48 13.32 -2.22
CA VAL A 604 19.72 14.66 -2.76
C VAL A 604 20.05 15.65 -1.63
N ASN A 605 20.82 16.70 -1.92
CA ASN A 605 20.97 17.83 -1.01
C ASN A 605 19.72 18.71 -1.01
N LEU A 606 19.49 19.46 0.08
CA LEU A 606 18.33 20.34 0.24
C LEU A 606 18.22 21.44 -0.83
N ASP A 607 19.34 21.83 -1.43
CA ASP A 607 19.43 22.80 -2.52
C ASP A 607 19.19 22.20 -3.91
N GLY A 608 18.97 20.88 -4.01
CA GLY A 608 18.72 20.15 -5.25
C GLY A 608 19.98 19.61 -5.94
N THR A 609 21.18 19.83 -5.38
CA THR A 609 22.44 19.27 -5.91
C THR A 609 22.70 17.84 -5.41
N GLY A 610 23.63 17.10 -6.02
CA GLY A 610 24.07 15.80 -5.52
C GLY A 610 22.96 14.75 -5.55
N LEU A 611 22.13 14.76 -6.60
CA LEU A 611 21.08 13.77 -6.76
C LEU A 611 21.70 12.44 -7.21
N GLU A 612 21.67 11.45 -6.33
CA GLU A 612 22.29 10.13 -6.54
C GLU A 612 21.24 9.02 -6.45
N GLN A 613 21.32 8.04 -7.35
CA GLN A 613 20.56 6.78 -7.25
C GLN A 613 21.36 5.79 -6.39
N LEU A 614 20.80 5.39 -5.23
CA LEU A 614 21.49 4.52 -4.26
C LEU A 614 21.19 3.03 -4.48
N THR A 615 20.02 2.69 -5.03
CA THR A 615 19.66 1.30 -5.34
C THR A 615 19.17 1.13 -6.78
N ASP A 616 19.33 -0.07 -7.33
CA ASP A 616 18.81 -0.45 -8.65
C ASP A 616 18.53 -1.97 -8.71
N GLY A 617 17.83 -2.42 -9.75
CA GLY A 617 17.52 -3.83 -9.99
C GLY A 617 16.02 -4.12 -10.03
N THR A 618 15.63 -5.39 -9.85
CA THR A 618 14.25 -5.84 -10.02
C THR A 618 13.47 -5.96 -8.71
N TRP A 619 13.90 -5.26 -7.67
CA TRP A 619 13.29 -5.22 -6.33
C TRP A 619 12.79 -3.82 -6.01
N ASN A 620 11.68 -3.72 -5.29
CA ASN A 620 11.23 -2.48 -4.68
C ASN A 620 12.01 -2.22 -3.39
N ASP A 621 12.67 -1.06 -3.34
CA ASP A 621 13.41 -0.52 -2.20
C ASP A 621 12.75 0.81 -1.77
N PHE A 622 12.27 0.90 -0.52
CA PHE A 622 11.51 2.06 -0.03
C PHE A 622 11.66 2.30 1.49
N ASP A 623 11.00 3.34 2.01
CA ASP A 623 11.05 3.77 3.43
C ASP A 623 12.47 3.97 4.00
N PRO A 624 13.33 4.80 3.40
CA PRO A 624 14.65 5.09 3.95
C PRO A 624 14.57 5.77 5.34
N CYS A 625 15.50 5.42 6.23
CA CYS A 625 15.61 5.94 7.58
C CYS A 625 17.08 6.12 7.99
N TRP A 626 17.49 7.34 8.32
CA TRP A 626 18.83 7.64 8.81
C TRP A 626 19.04 7.09 10.23
N LEU A 627 20.12 6.35 10.43
CA LEU A 627 20.44 5.69 11.69
C LEU A 627 21.56 6.42 12.46
N PRO A 628 21.63 6.27 13.81
CA PRO A 628 22.68 6.86 14.64
C PRO A 628 24.11 6.45 14.28
N ASN A 629 24.30 5.31 13.61
CA ASN A 629 25.61 4.84 13.12
C ASN A 629 26.01 5.47 11.77
N GLY A 630 25.19 6.36 11.22
CA GLY A 630 25.41 7.01 9.92
C GLY A 630 24.99 6.19 8.70
N ARG A 631 24.39 5.00 8.88
CA ARG A 631 23.82 4.18 7.79
C ARG A 631 22.36 4.55 7.51
N LEU A 632 21.82 4.00 6.43
CA LEU A 632 20.42 4.12 6.03
C LEU A 632 19.73 2.77 6.18
N ALA A 633 18.74 2.66 7.08
CA ALA A 633 17.79 1.54 7.07
C ALA A 633 16.75 1.74 5.96
N PHE A 634 16.20 0.67 5.41
CA PHE A 634 15.14 0.69 4.41
C PHE A 634 14.43 -0.66 4.31
N ILE A 635 13.33 -0.71 3.56
CA ILE A 635 12.53 -1.92 3.29
C ILE A 635 12.80 -2.39 1.86
N SER A 636 13.04 -3.69 1.67
CA SER A 636 13.45 -4.27 0.39
C SER A 636 12.93 -5.68 0.14
N GLU A 637 12.61 -6.00 -1.13
CA GLU A 637 12.23 -7.34 -1.59
C GLU A 637 13.42 -8.31 -1.78
N ARG A 638 14.65 -7.88 -1.53
CA ARG A 638 15.88 -8.65 -1.83
C ARG A 638 16.01 -9.98 -1.11
N ARG A 639 15.23 -10.21 -0.04
CA ARG A 639 15.22 -11.48 0.71
C ARG A 639 14.47 -12.58 -0.07
N GLY A 640 13.64 -12.19 -1.05
CA GLY A 640 12.86 -13.08 -1.89
C GLY A 640 11.55 -13.54 -1.23
N GLY A 641 10.91 -14.56 -1.81
CA GLY A 641 9.73 -15.21 -1.25
C GLY A 641 8.41 -14.43 -1.37
N TYR A 642 7.34 -15.12 -0.98
CA TYR A 642 5.96 -14.70 -1.17
C TYR A 642 5.15 -14.79 0.12
N LEU A 643 4.15 -13.92 0.21
CA LEU A 643 3.13 -13.99 1.24
C LEU A 643 2.30 -15.27 1.12
N ARG A 644 1.88 -15.83 2.26
CA ARG A 644 1.13 -17.09 2.32
C ARG A 644 -0.39 -16.98 2.16
N CYS A 645 -0.98 -15.78 2.21
CA CYS A 645 -2.43 -15.58 2.28
C CYS A 645 -3.17 -15.34 0.93
N GLY A 646 -3.01 -16.26 -0.01
CA GLY A 646 -3.91 -16.39 -1.16
C GLY A 646 -3.69 -15.40 -2.31
N ARG A 647 -2.53 -14.73 -2.42
CA ARG A 647 -2.15 -13.89 -3.57
C ARG A 647 -0.65 -13.93 -3.88
N ALA A 648 -0.34 -13.61 -5.13
CA ALA A 648 1.01 -13.41 -5.65
C ALA A 648 1.66 -12.13 -5.12
N CYS A 649 1.93 -12.07 -3.83
CA CYS A 649 2.46 -10.87 -3.17
C CYS A 649 3.89 -11.15 -2.71
N PRO A 650 4.93 -10.65 -3.40
CA PRO A 650 6.31 -10.74 -2.93
C PRO A 650 6.50 -10.14 -1.54
N LEU A 651 7.55 -10.55 -0.86
CA LEU A 651 7.83 -10.08 0.50
C LEU A 651 8.90 -9.02 0.52
N TYR A 652 8.74 -8.02 1.39
CA TYR A 652 9.76 -7.03 1.70
C TYR A 652 10.11 -7.03 3.20
N ASN A 653 11.40 -6.88 3.48
CA ASN A 653 11.99 -7.00 4.83
C ASN A 653 12.92 -5.82 5.14
N LEU A 654 13.35 -5.72 6.40
CA LEU A 654 14.28 -4.69 6.86
C LEU A 654 15.73 -4.93 6.37
N TYR A 655 16.34 -3.89 5.80
CA TYR A 655 17.72 -3.81 5.32
C TYR A 655 18.40 -2.54 5.83
N ASP A 656 19.73 -2.49 5.71
CA ASP A 656 20.49 -1.23 5.77
C ASP A 656 21.60 -1.14 4.72
N MET A 657 22.11 0.07 4.49
CA MET A 657 23.23 0.35 3.58
C MET A 657 24.04 1.56 4.03
N ASN A 658 25.23 1.76 3.45
CA ASN A 658 25.96 3.01 3.58
C ASN A 658 25.23 4.15 2.84
N PRO A 659 25.44 5.43 3.22
CA PRO A 659 24.81 6.58 2.55
C PRO A 659 25.16 6.77 1.06
N ASP A 660 26.15 6.04 0.56
CA ASP A 660 26.57 6.01 -0.85
C ASP A 660 25.93 4.84 -1.64
N GLY A 661 25.03 4.06 -1.01
CA GLY A 661 24.38 2.90 -1.62
C GLY A 661 25.17 1.58 -1.50
N SER A 662 26.41 1.63 -1.02
CA SER A 662 27.23 0.42 -0.86
C SER A 662 26.86 -0.40 0.39
N GLY A 663 27.25 -1.67 0.40
CA GLY A 663 27.14 -2.52 1.59
C GLY A 663 25.68 -2.77 2.04
N ILE A 664 24.77 -2.94 1.09
CA ILE A 664 23.38 -3.39 1.34
C ILE A 664 23.41 -4.70 2.13
N ASN A 665 22.76 -4.72 3.28
CA ASN A 665 22.82 -5.82 4.24
C ASN A 665 21.41 -6.13 4.77
N CYS A 666 21.02 -7.41 4.70
CA CYS A 666 19.74 -7.88 5.22
C CYS A 666 19.74 -7.81 6.76
N LEU A 667 18.78 -7.11 7.37
CA LEU A 667 18.63 -6.99 8.82
C LEU A 667 17.64 -7.98 9.42
N SER A 668 16.61 -8.34 8.68
CA SER A 668 15.52 -9.21 9.14
C SER A 668 15.30 -10.39 8.18
N PHE A 669 15.23 -11.59 8.74
CA PHE A 669 15.06 -12.84 7.99
C PHE A 669 13.63 -13.39 8.06
N HIS A 670 12.68 -12.53 8.39
CA HIS A 670 11.29 -12.88 8.67
C HIS A 670 10.50 -13.29 7.41
N ASP A 671 9.63 -14.28 7.54
CA ASP A 671 8.85 -14.91 6.46
C ASP A 671 7.65 -14.11 5.94
N SER A 672 7.52 -12.84 6.35
CA SER A 672 6.41 -11.97 6.01
C SER A 672 6.86 -10.51 5.84
N ASN A 673 5.89 -9.65 5.50
CA ASN A 673 6.11 -8.25 5.18
C ASN A 673 6.38 -7.35 6.42
N GLU A 674 7.22 -6.34 6.22
CA GLU A 674 7.70 -5.39 7.24
C GLU A 674 7.68 -3.94 6.72
N TRP A 675 7.47 -2.92 7.56
CA TRP A 675 7.27 -1.53 7.11
C TRP A 675 7.87 -0.45 8.02
N HIS A 676 8.11 0.71 7.43
CA HIS A 676 8.29 2.01 8.09
C HIS A 676 9.30 2.03 9.26
N PRO A 677 10.59 1.69 9.04
CA PRO A 677 11.60 1.82 10.07
C PRO A 677 11.75 3.28 10.54
N SER A 678 11.96 3.47 11.84
CA SER A 678 12.37 4.73 12.46
C SER A 678 13.31 4.49 13.64
N VAL A 679 13.89 5.54 14.22
CA VAL A 679 14.81 5.42 15.36
C VAL A 679 14.04 5.46 16.68
N SER A 680 14.30 4.50 17.56
CA SER A 680 13.72 4.43 18.91
C SER A 680 14.41 5.37 19.90
N HIS A 681 13.85 5.53 21.11
CA HIS A 681 14.38 6.38 22.18
C HIS A 681 15.83 6.07 22.58
N ASP A 682 16.28 4.85 22.36
CA ASP A 682 17.61 4.34 22.74
C ASP A 682 18.53 4.08 21.54
N GLY A 683 18.20 4.64 20.36
CA GLY A 683 19.05 4.55 19.18
C GLY A 683 19.02 3.20 18.48
N ARG A 684 18.05 2.34 18.80
CA ARG A 684 17.70 1.13 18.04
C ARG A 684 16.76 1.46 16.88
N ILE A 685 16.45 0.47 16.06
CA ILE A 685 15.44 0.58 14.99
C ILE A 685 14.11 0.11 15.55
N VAL A 686 13.05 0.89 15.37
CA VAL A 686 11.65 0.47 15.53
C VAL A 686 11.00 0.35 14.15
N TRP A 687 10.28 -0.73 13.87
CA TRP A 687 9.55 -0.93 12.60
C TRP A 687 8.33 -1.81 12.82
N THR A 688 7.41 -1.87 11.85
CA THR A 688 6.25 -2.76 11.92
C THR A 688 6.56 -4.08 11.24
N ARG A 689 6.26 -5.20 11.89
CA ARG A 689 6.38 -6.56 11.31
C ARG A 689 5.03 -7.26 11.36
N TRP A 690 4.73 -8.06 10.33
CA TRP A 690 3.57 -8.94 10.30
C TRP A 690 3.87 -10.33 10.89
N ASP A 691 3.73 -10.52 12.20
CA ASP A 691 4.09 -11.77 12.90
C ASP A 691 3.00 -12.87 12.79
N TYR A 692 2.88 -13.46 11.60
CA TYR A 692 1.79 -14.32 11.15
C TYR A 692 2.19 -15.81 11.09
N VAL A 693 2.62 -16.38 12.22
CA VAL A 693 2.91 -17.82 12.35
C VAL A 693 1.72 -18.52 12.99
N ASP A 694 1.04 -19.37 12.22
CA ASP A 694 -0.15 -20.14 12.64
C ASP A 694 -1.31 -19.30 13.22
N ARG A 695 -1.35 -17.97 12.98
CA ARG A 695 -2.45 -17.06 13.38
C ARG A 695 -3.33 -16.71 12.18
N HIS A 696 -4.34 -15.85 12.35
CA HIS A 696 -5.11 -15.23 11.26
C HIS A 696 -4.41 -13.98 10.71
N GLY A 697 -4.56 -13.69 9.40
CA GLY A 697 -3.78 -12.68 8.68
C GLY A 697 -3.89 -11.29 9.30
N CYS A 698 -5.10 -10.91 9.73
CA CYS A 698 -5.35 -9.59 10.33
C CYS A 698 -4.87 -9.41 11.79
N ILE A 699 -4.18 -10.37 12.41
CA ILE A 699 -3.90 -10.31 13.87
C ILE A 699 -2.62 -9.55 14.25
N ALA A 700 -1.56 -9.64 13.46
CA ALA A 700 -0.22 -9.50 14.02
C ALA A 700 0.68 -8.45 13.34
N HIS A 701 0.14 -7.29 12.97
CA HIS A 701 0.93 -6.19 12.38
C HIS A 701 1.32 -5.17 13.46
N MET A 702 2.37 -5.50 14.22
CA MET A 702 2.74 -4.82 15.46
C MET A 702 4.12 -4.17 15.34
N PRO A 703 4.46 -3.18 16.18
CA PRO A 703 5.82 -2.61 16.23
C PRO A 703 6.83 -3.52 16.95
N TRP A 704 8.05 -3.55 16.42
CA TRP A 704 9.21 -4.31 16.90
C TRP A 704 10.44 -3.42 17.04
N LEU A 705 11.40 -3.85 17.85
CA LEU A 705 12.69 -3.22 18.11
C LEU A 705 13.84 -4.16 17.74
N THR A 706 14.93 -3.62 17.20
CA THR A 706 16.16 -4.37 16.90
C THR A 706 17.35 -3.44 16.97
N THR A 707 18.52 -4.01 17.27
CA THR A 707 19.79 -3.28 17.20
C THR A 707 20.06 -2.76 15.78
N LEU A 708 20.94 -1.77 15.66
CA LEU A 708 21.31 -1.18 14.37
C LEU A 708 21.89 -2.18 13.37
N ASP A 709 22.28 -3.36 13.86
CA ASP A 709 22.84 -4.42 13.05
C ASP A 709 21.92 -5.65 12.97
N GLY A 710 20.64 -5.56 13.37
CA GLY A 710 19.63 -6.59 13.14
C GLY A 710 19.72 -7.82 14.07
N ARG A 711 20.26 -7.63 15.28
CA ARG A 711 20.27 -8.61 16.38
C ARG A 711 19.10 -8.36 17.35
N ASP A 712 18.72 -9.39 18.10
CA ASP A 712 17.72 -9.32 19.17
C ASP A 712 16.39 -8.62 18.78
N PRO A 713 15.66 -9.10 17.75
CA PRO A 713 14.36 -8.55 17.41
C PRO A 713 13.34 -8.80 18.53
N ARG A 714 12.73 -7.74 19.07
CA ARG A 714 11.73 -7.83 20.15
C ARG A 714 10.46 -7.02 19.85
N PRO A 715 9.26 -7.56 20.10
CA PRO A 715 8.03 -6.82 19.95
C PRO A 715 7.91 -5.72 21.00
N LEU A 716 7.53 -4.50 20.59
CA LEU A 716 7.36 -3.34 21.48
C LEU A 716 6.23 -3.55 22.50
N HIS A 717 5.17 -4.27 22.11
CA HIS A 717 4.14 -4.84 22.99
C HIS A 717 3.59 -6.14 22.34
N GLY A 718 2.90 -6.99 23.09
CA GLY A 718 2.33 -8.27 22.61
C GLY A 718 0.82 -8.34 22.78
N ASN A 719 0.16 -7.19 22.69
CA ASN A 719 -1.22 -7.00 23.07
C ASN A 719 -2.15 -7.40 21.93
N TYR A 720 -2.84 -8.53 22.10
CA TYR A 720 -3.71 -9.11 21.08
C TYR A 720 -5.19 -8.93 21.43
N ALA A 721 -5.64 -7.67 21.50
CA ALA A 721 -7.05 -7.38 21.69
C ALA A 721 -7.95 -8.14 20.71
N PRO A 722 -9.21 -8.43 21.11
CA PRO A 722 -10.23 -8.89 20.17
C PRO A 722 -10.27 -7.96 18.96
N ARG A 723 -10.25 -8.54 17.75
CA ARG A 723 -10.07 -7.80 16.49
C ARG A 723 -10.95 -6.55 16.41
N GLN A 724 -12.23 -6.65 16.78
CA GLN A 724 -13.22 -5.56 16.76
C GLN A 724 -12.88 -4.34 17.64
N SER A 725 -11.93 -4.49 18.56
CA SER A 725 -11.54 -3.45 19.53
C SER A 725 -10.19 -2.78 19.24
N ARG A 726 -9.37 -3.35 18.35
CA ARG A 726 -8.00 -2.91 18.04
C ARG A 726 -7.79 -2.52 16.58
N PRO A 727 -6.71 -1.80 16.25
CA PRO A 727 -6.26 -1.72 14.87
C PRO A 727 -5.91 -3.11 14.30
N ASP A 728 -6.15 -3.30 13.00
CA ASP A 728 -5.60 -4.46 12.27
C ASP A 728 -4.09 -4.27 12.00
N MET A 729 -3.65 -3.01 11.85
CA MET A 729 -2.24 -2.66 11.70
C MET A 729 -1.83 -1.39 12.45
N GLU A 730 -0.62 -1.42 13.02
CA GLU A 730 0.05 -0.27 13.62
C GLU A 730 1.28 0.12 12.77
N LEU A 731 1.19 1.21 12.01
CA LEU A 731 2.18 1.65 11.03
C LEU A 731 2.78 3.03 11.37
N TYR A 732 3.83 3.46 10.66
CA TYR A 732 4.51 4.75 10.87
C TYR A 732 4.88 5.03 12.33
N VAL A 733 5.32 4.01 13.06
CA VAL A 733 5.60 4.10 14.48
C VAL A 733 6.86 4.94 14.70
N ARG A 734 6.75 5.99 15.53
CA ARG A 734 7.85 6.93 15.85
C ARG A 734 7.93 7.22 17.34
N ALA A 735 9.15 7.28 17.85
CA ALA A 735 9.43 7.74 19.21
C ALA A 735 8.94 9.20 19.41
N ILE A 736 8.23 9.47 20.52
CA ILE A 736 7.76 10.82 20.86
C ILE A 736 8.83 11.57 21.66
N PRO A 737 9.34 12.72 21.18
CA PRO A 737 10.38 13.48 21.89
C PRO A 737 10.01 13.79 23.35
N GLY A 738 10.96 13.58 24.27
CA GLY A 738 10.76 13.84 25.70
C GLY A 738 9.80 12.89 26.42
N SER A 739 9.41 11.77 25.80
CA SER A 739 8.50 10.76 26.36
C SER A 739 9.07 9.35 26.25
N ALA A 740 8.46 8.37 26.93
CA ALA A 740 8.71 6.95 26.71
C ALA A 740 7.71 6.31 25.72
N LYS A 741 6.75 7.10 25.21
CA LYS A 741 5.68 6.66 24.32
C LYS A 741 6.09 6.78 22.85
N TYR A 742 5.30 6.16 22.00
CA TYR A 742 5.40 6.21 20.56
C TYR A 742 4.07 6.72 19.98
N VAL A 743 4.13 7.41 18.85
CA VAL A 743 2.95 7.65 18.01
C VAL A 743 2.91 6.60 16.92
N GLY A 744 1.71 6.17 16.53
CA GLY A 744 1.49 5.23 15.43
C GLY A 744 0.23 5.54 14.65
N LEU A 745 0.09 4.89 13.50
CA LEU A 745 -1.08 4.94 12.63
C LEU A 745 -1.82 3.61 12.69
N ALA A 746 -3.07 3.64 13.15
CA ALA A 746 -4.00 2.53 13.06
C ALA A 746 -4.58 2.42 11.64
N ALA A 747 -4.10 1.46 10.85
CA ALA A 747 -4.45 1.25 9.45
C ALA A 747 -5.24 -0.07 9.22
N PRO A 748 -5.99 -0.19 8.10
CA PRO A 748 -6.68 -1.44 7.72
C PRO A 748 -5.70 -2.48 7.17
N HIS A 749 -6.10 -3.75 7.21
CA HIS A 749 -5.40 -4.83 6.50
C HIS A 749 -5.72 -4.76 4.99
N HIS A 750 -6.98 -4.68 4.61
CA HIS A 750 -7.43 -4.61 3.21
C HIS A 750 -7.54 -3.16 2.70
N GLY A 751 -6.53 -2.33 2.97
CA GLY A 751 -6.49 -0.94 2.52
C GLY A 751 -5.07 -0.41 2.43
N GLN A 752 -4.91 0.91 2.38
CA GLN A 752 -3.57 1.52 2.36
C GLN A 752 -3.21 2.06 3.74
N ALA A 753 -1.98 2.55 3.92
CA ALA A 753 -1.47 3.05 5.20
C ALA A 753 -2.10 4.41 5.59
N TYR A 754 -3.41 4.41 5.84
CA TYR A 754 -4.24 5.53 6.24
C TYR A 754 -5.28 5.06 7.26
N GLY A 755 -5.63 5.90 8.22
CA GLY A 755 -6.58 5.54 9.27
C GLY A 755 -6.63 6.55 10.40
N SER A 756 -6.59 6.08 11.64
CA SER A 756 -6.63 6.91 12.85
C SER A 756 -5.26 6.93 13.55
N ILE A 757 -4.96 7.97 14.31
CA ILE A 757 -3.69 8.08 15.05
C ILE A 757 -3.85 7.47 16.44
N VAL A 758 -2.84 6.72 16.89
CA VAL A 758 -2.76 6.10 18.21
C VAL A 758 -1.46 6.46 18.93
N ILE A 759 -1.48 6.39 20.25
CA ILE A 759 -0.32 6.52 21.13
C ILE A 759 -0.06 5.17 21.78
N ILE A 760 1.18 4.70 21.68
CA ILE A 760 1.63 3.41 22.20
C ILE A 760 2.52 3.65 23.42
N ASN A 761 2.15 3.07 24.55
CA ASN A 761 2.90 3.12 25.79
C ASN A 761 3.45 1.73 26.12
N PRO A 762 4.73 1.42 25.81
CA PRO A 762 5.31 0.11 26.07
C PRO A 762 5.46 -0.20 27.58
N LYS A 763 5.34 0.81 28.45
CA LYS A 763 5.36 0.61 29.91
C LYS A 763 4.01 0.25 30.49
N ALA A 764 2.92 0.39 29.74
CA ALA A 764 1.61 -0.05 30.19
C ALA A 764 1.56 -1.59 30.21
N PRO A 765 0.86 -2.20 31.18
CA PRO A 765 0.62 -3.63 31.17
C PRO A 765 -0.04 -4.08 29.87
N ASP A 766 0.42 -5.23 29.38
CA ASP A 766 -0.20 -5.94 28.28
C ASP A 766 -1.37 -6.75 28.84
N ASP A 767 -2.59 -6.32 28.54
CA ASP A 767 -3.83 -6.85 29.11
C ASP A 767 -4.62 -7.72 28.13
N ASP A 768 -4.05 -8.06 26.97
CA ASP A 768 -4.77 -8.65 25.84
C ASP A 768 -6.03 -7.82 25.46
N GLY A 769 -6.00 -6.52 25.75
CA GLY A 769 -7.05 -5.53 25.53
C GLY A 769 -6.50 -4.35 24.72
N MET A 770 -6.66 -3.11 25.17
CA MET A 770 -6.05 -1.92 24.55
C MET A 770 -5.13 -1.19 25.55
N GLY A 771 -4.63 -1.88 26.58
CA GLY A 771 -3.84 -1.29 27.65
C GLY A 771 -2.66 -0.43 27.15
N PRO A 772 -1.79 -0.97 26.29
CA PRO A 772 -0.68 -0.24 25.68
C PRO A 772 -1.05 0.76 24.58
N VAL A 773 -2.26 0.74 24.04
CA VAL A 773 -2.62 1.52 22.84
C VAL A 773 -3.80 2.46 23.14
N ARG A 774 -3.60 3.77 22.98
CA ARG A 774 -4.64 4.79 23.21
C ARG A 774 -4.96 5.56 21.94
N ARG A 775 -6.22 5.94 21.77
CA ARG A 775 -6.71 6.67 20.59
C ARG A 775 -6.35 8.14 20.69
N PHE A 776 -5.57 8.66 19.76
CA PHE A 776 -5.29 10.10 19.64
C PHE A 776 -6.39 10.83 18.87
N THR A 777 -6.93 10.20 17.82
CA THR A 777 -8.06 10.72 17.02
C THR A 777 -9.30 9.84 17.20
N PRO A 778 -10.00 9.91 18.35
CA PRO A 778 -11.09 9.00 18.71
C PRO A 778 -12.37 9.18 17.87
N GLU A 779 -12.50 10.30 17.15
CA GLU A 779 -13.64 10.59 16.25
C GLU A 779 -13.64 9.71 14.99
N VAL A 780 -12.55 8.96 14.77
CA VAL A 780 -12.39 8.03 13.65
C VAL A 780 -12.21 6.64 14.21
N GLY A 781 -13.18 5.75 13.95
CA GLY A 781 -13.02 4.33 14.23
C GLY A 781 -11.84 3.72 13.44
N PHE A 782 -11.43 2.51 13.80
CA PHE A 782 -10.41 1.79 13.04
C PHE A 782 -10.97 1.33 11.67
N PRO A 783 -10.28 1.58 10.53
CA PRO A 783 -10.90 1.47 9.20
C PRO A 783 -11.55 0.14 8.80
N GLU A 784 -11.08 -0.98 9.33
CA GLU A 784 -11.61 -2.30 8.97
C GLU A 784 -12.24 -3.00 10.17
N SER A 785 -11.53 -3.09 11.29
CA SER A 785 -12.06 -3.71 12.51
C SER A 785 -13.29 -3.01 13.10
N GLN A 786 -13.51 -1.73 12.76
CA GLN A 786 -14.64 -0.93 13.25
C GLN A 786 -15.37 -0.20 12.12
N GLY A 787 -15.07 -0.50 10.84
CA GLY A 787 -15.62 0.24 9.70
C GLY A 787 -15.32 1.75 9.75
N GLY A 788 -14.17 2.11 10.31
CA GLY A 788 -13.67 3.47 10.36
C GLY A 788 -13.19 3.99 9.00
N ARG A 789 -12.52 5.14 8.99
CA ARG A 789 -12.25 5.87 7.74
C ARG A 789 -10.76 6.15 7.58
N GLN A 790 -10.26 6.08 6.36
CA GLN A 790 -8.84 6.27 6.01
C GLN A 790 -8.49 7.77 5.95
N VAL A 791 -8.70 8.52 7.02
CA VAL A 791 -8.66 10.00 6.98
C VAL A 791 -7.33 10.61 7.42
N TYR A 792 -6.49 9.93 8.21
CA TYR A 792 -5.15 10.40 8.60
C TYR A 792 -4.03 9.52 8.05
N SER A 793 -2.82 10.08 7.94
CA SER A 793 -1.58 9.30 7.75
C SER A 793 -0.33 10.08 8.19
N THR A 794 0.82 9.41 8.15
CA THR A 794 2.18 9.93 8.38
C THR A 794 2.29 10.87 9.59
N PRO A 795 1.95 10.42 10.82
CA PRO A 795 2.10 11.24 12.00
C PRO A 795 3.59 11.52 12.30
N TRP A 796 3.90 12.76 12.63
CA TRP A 796 5.21 13.23 13.09
C TRP A 796 5.07 13.89 14.47
N PRO A 797 5.67 13.32 15.53
CA PRO A 797 5.49 13.83 16.88
C PRO A 797 6.34 15.07 17.17
N LEU A 798 5.74 16.08 17.78
CA LEU A 798 6.43 17.21 18.41
C LEU A 798 6.49 17.03 19.94
N SER A 799 5.44 16.45 20.51
CA SER A 799 5.33 16.01 21.91
C SER A 799 4.18 15.00 22.02
N GLU A 800 3.84 14.54 23.22
CA GLU A 800 2.67 13.66 23.40
C GLU A 800 1.34 14.31 22.97
N ASN A 801 1.23 15.64 23.06
CA ASN A 801 -0.02 16.36 22.78
C ASN A 801 -0.10 16.94 21.37
N TYR A 802 1.02 17.03 20.64
CA TYR A 802 1.10 17.79 19.39
C TYR A 802 1.84 17.02 18.31
N HIS A 803 1.19 16.86 17.15
CA HIS A 803 1.72 16.11 16.02
C HIS A 803 1.46 16.86 14.71
N LEU A 804 2.38 16.75 13.75
CA LEU A 804 2.05 17.00 12.35
C LEU A 804 1.50 15.70 11.75
N CYS A 805 0.57 15.79 10.82
CA CYS A 805 0.10 14.64 10.07
C CYS A 805 -0.46 15.09 8.73
N VAL A 806 -0.95 14.13 7.94
CA VAL A 806 -1.80 14.45 6.80
C VAL A 806 -3.24 14.04 7.08
N TYR A 807 -4.18 14.80 6.55
CA TYR A 807 -5.61 14.61 6.81
C TYR A 807 -6.48 14.97 5.59
N ASP A 808 -7.53 14.19 5.36
CA ASP A 808 -8.58 14.50 4.39
C ASP A 808 -9.98 14.19 4.93
N ALA A 809 -10.75 15.24 5.20
CA ALA A 809 -12.15 15.10 5.62
C ALA A 809 -13.03 14.47 4.54
N ALA A 810 -12.70 14.59 3.24
CA ALA A 810 -13.51 13.99 2.17
C ALA A 810 -13.51 12.45 2.23
N MET A 811 -12.44 11.86 2.77
CA MET A 811 -12.33 10.42 3.04
C MET A 811 -13.28 9.95 4.15
N SER A 812 -14.04 10.88 4.75
CA SER A 812 -15.01 10.61 5.80
C SER A 812 -16.44 10.26 5.30
N GLY A 813 -16.69 10.29 3.98
CA GLY A 813 -17.91 9.71 3.36
C GLY A 813 -19.22 10.51 3.48
N ALA A 814 -19.21 11.72 4.06
CA ALA A 814 -20.42 12.54 4.19
C ALA A 814 -20.54 13.59 3.07
N SER A 815 -21.07 13.25 1.89
CA SER A 815 -21.58 14.27 0.92
C SER A 815 -20.62 15.39 0.48
N LEU A 816 -19.30 15.25 0.68
CA LEU A 816 -18.30 16.25 0.33
C LEU A 816 -17.97 16.14 -1.16
N LYS A 817 -18.40 17.13 -1.95
CA LYS A 817 -18.36 17.18 -3.43
C LYS A 817 -16.96 17.27 -4.06
N ARG A 818 -15.88 16.98 -3.33
CA ARG A 818 -14.52 16.92 -3.89
C ARG A 818 -14.17 15.46 -4.18
N PRO A 819 -13.44 15.15 -5.28
CA PRO A 819 -12.85 13.83 -5.44
C PRO A 819 -12.03 13.51 -4.19
N GLY A 820 -12.34 12.41 -3.49
CA GLY A 820 -11.56 11.96 -2.33
C GLY A 820 -10.10 11.68 -2.71
N ASP A 821 -9.22 11.61 -1.71
CA ASP A 821 -7.77 11.33 -1.78
C ASP A 821 -6.86 12.56 -2.02
N ASN A 822 -7.21 13.73 -1.51
CA ASN A 822 -6.37 14.92 -1.62
C ASN A 822 -5.87 15.41 -0.25
N TYR A 823 -5.09 14.59 0.46
CA TYR A 823 -4.64 14.90 1.82
C TYR A 823 -3.85 16.22 1.90
N GLY A 824 -4.19 17.03 2.91
CA GLY A 824 -3.42 18.23 3.29
C GLY A 824 -2.52 17.94 4.49
N ILE A 825 -1.57 18.83 4.73
CA ILE A 825 -0.68 18.84 5.91
C ILE A 825 -1.36 19.59 7.05
N TYR A 826 -1.42 18.98 8.23
CA TYR A 826 -2.07 19.54 9.41
C TYR A 826 -1.18 19.50 10.64
N LEU A 827 -1.33 20.50 11.50
CA LEU A 827 -0.99 20.41 12.92
C LEU A 827 -2.24 19.92 13.68
N VAL A 828 -2.10 18.84 14.44
CA VAL A 828 -3.18 18.26 15.25
C VAL A 828 -2.76 18.15 16.71
N ASP A 829 -3.74 18.21 17.61
CA ASP A 829 -3.50 18.08 19.04
C ASP A 829 -4.38 17.02 19.72
N ALA A 830 -3.98 16.63 20.94
CA ALA A 830 -4.67 15.65 21.76
C ALA A 830 -6.07 16.10 22.21
N PHE A 831 -6.44 17.37 22.03
CA PHE A 831 -7.76 17.90 22.38
C PHE A 831 -8.74 17.79 21.21
N GLY A 832 -8.28 17.35 20.03
CA GLY A 832 -9.09 17.16 18.83
C GLY A 832 -9.13 18.36 17.89
N ASN A 833 -8.25 19.37 18.07
CA ASN A 833 -8.13 20.49 17.13
C ASN A 833 -7.28 20.12 15.91
N LYS A 834 -7.51 20.82 14.80
CA LYS A 834 -6.87 20.59 13.50
C LYS A 834 -6.61 21.92 12.79
N GLU A 835 -5.34 22.19 12.51
CA GLU A 835 -4.92 23.38 11.78
C GLU A 835 -4.29 23.01 10.44
N LEU A 836 -4.96 23.40 9.34
CA LEU A 836 -4.42 23.23 8.00
C LEU A 836 -3.18 24.11 7.81
N LEU A 837 -2.04 23.49 7.48
CA LEU A 837 -0.82 24.21 7.10
C LEU A 837 -0.80 24.43 5.60
N TYR A 838 -0.98 23.36 4.82
CA TYR A 838 -0.96 23.42 3.36
C TYR A 838 -1.79 22.28 2.76
N ARG A 839 -2.49 22.56 1.65
CA ARG A 839 -3.13 21.56 0.81
C ARG A 839 -3.02 22.03 -0.64
N ASP A 840 -2.42 21.19 -1.46
CA ASP A 840 -2.48 21.36 -2.91
C ASP A 840 -3.87 20.93 -3.39
N PRO A 841 -4.61 21.72 -4.20
CA PRO A 841 -5.95 21.33 -4.63
C PRO A 841 -5.97 20.14 -5.60
N ASP A 842 -4.85 19.83 -6.25
CA ASP A 842 -4.76 18.90 -7.37
C ASP A 842 -4.16 17.54 -6.97
N ILE A 843 -3.35 17.51 -5.91
CA ILE A 843 -2.60 16.30 -5.51
C ILE A 843 -2.37 16.21 -4.00
N GLY A 844 -2.44 14.99 -3.46
CA GLY A 844 -2.24 14.75 -2.04
C GLY A 844 -0.81 15.09 -1.59
N CYS A 845 -0.71 15.71 -0.43
CA CYS A 845 0.53 15.95 0.30
C CYS A 845 0.74 14.84 1.33
N MET A 846 1.98 14.38 1.50
CA MET A 846 2.34 13.27 2.40
C MET A 846 3.66 13.57 3.12
N ASN A 847 3.86 12.92 4.28
CA ASN A 847 5.12 12.92 5.04
C ASN A 847 5.63 14.32 5.44
N PRO A 848 4.88 15.11 6.22
CA PRO A 848 5.38 16.39 6.73
C PRO A 848 6.50 16.17 7.76
N ILE A 849 7.69 16.66 7.45
CA ILE A 849 8.90 16.52 8.28
C ILE A 849 9.43 17.92 8.61
N PRO A 850 9.57 18.29 9.90
CA PRO A 850 10.22 19.53 10.30
C PRO A 850 11.63 19.67 9.72
N LEU A 851 11.88 20.75 8.97
CA LEU A 851 13.19 21.06 8.42
C LEU A 851 14.05 21.77 9.46
N ARG A 852 14.73 20.97 10.28
CA ARG A 852 15.70 21.42 11.28
C ARG A 852 16.67 20.28 11.61
N PRO A 853 17.91 20.58 12.04
CA PRO A 853 18.79 19.54 12.58
C PRO A 853 18.13 18.79 13.74
N GLN A 854 18.29 17.47 13.75
CA GLN A 854 17.76 16.57 14.78
C GLN A 854 18.92 15.78 15.38
N SER A 855 19.01 15.80 16.71
CA SER A 855 19.94 14.91 17.41
C SER A 855 19.31 13.52 17.48
N LEU A 856 19.89 12.55 16.78
CA LEU A 856 19.54 11.15 16.99
C LEU A 856 20.08 10.70 18.37
N PRO A 857 19.38 9.79 19.06
CA PRO A 857 19.92 9.15 20.25
C PRO A 857 21.27 8.48 19.95
N ALA A 858 22.14 8.38 20.95
CA ALA A 858 23.41 7.68 20.79
C ALA A 858 23.18 6.24 20.33
N ALA A 859 24.03 5.75 19.43
CA ALA A 859 24.02 4.35 19.06
C ALA A 859 24.18 3.50 20.33
N PRO A 860 23.40 2.41 20.50
CA PRO A 860 23.62 1.43 21.56
C PRO A 860 25.08 0.95 21.55
N ALA A 861 25.56 0.41 22.68
CA ALA A 861 26.90 -0.13 22.85
C ALA A 861 27.15 -1.39 21.99
N THR A 862 27.21 -1.20 20.68
CA THR A 862 27.90 -2.01 19.69
C THR A 862 29.04 -1.11 19.23
N THR A 863 30.27 -1.61 19.13
CA THR A 863 31.36 -0.72 18.71
C THR A 863 31.08 -0.26 17.28
N LEU A 864 31.28 1.03 16.99
CA LEU A 864 31.18 1.55 15.62
C LEU A 864 32.09 0.79 14.64
N ALA A 865 33.15 0.12 15.14
CA ALA A 865 34.02 -0.78 14.38
C ALA A 865 33.31 -2.08 13.96
N GLU A 866 32.60 -2.76 14.87
CA GLU A 866 31.78 -3.95 14.56
C GLU A 866 30.67 -3.67 13.54
N VAL A 867 30.20 -2.41 13.48
CA VAL A 867 29.20 -1.96 12.50
C VAL A 867 29.85 -1.58 11.15
N ARG A 868 31.06 -0.99 11.16
CA ARG A 868 31.75 -0.51 9.95
C ARG A 868 32.47 -1.60 9.16
N ASP A 869 33.13 -2.54 9.84
CA ASP A 869 33.94 -3.60 9.20
C ASP A 869 33.10 -4.85 8.87
N ARG A 870 31.77 -4.71 8.91
CA ARG A 870 30.83 -5.82 8.81
C ARG A 870 30.69 -6.31 7.37
N LYS A 871 30.79 -7.62 7.18
CA LYS A 871 30.35 -8.27 5.94
C LYS A 871 28.84 -8.08 5.77
N ALA A 872 28.43 -7.52 4.63
CA ALA A 872 27.04 -7.48 4.23
C ALA A 872 26.48 -8.90 4.09
N ILE A 873 25.32 -9.15 4.70
CA ILE A 873 24.67 -10.47 4.67
C ILE A 873 23.68 -10.54 3.51
N SER A 874 23.76 -11.67 2.79
CA SER A 874 22.99 -12.00 1.59
C SER A 874 22.42 -13.42 1.67
N ILE A 875 21.54 -13.76 0.72
CA ILE A 875 20.96 -15.11 0.63
C ILE A 875 22.08 -16.13 0.43
N GLY A 876 22.04 -17.22 1.22
CA GLY A 876 23.03 -18.29 1.19
C GLY A 876 24.21 -18.12 2.15
N ASP A 877 24.31 -16.99 2.85
CA ASP A 877 25.28 -16.86 3.94
C ASP A 877 24.92 -17.79 5.11
N GLU A 878 25.92 -18.47 5.66
CA GLU A 878 25.78 -19.40 6.78
C GLU A 878 26.48 -18.85 8.04
N GLY A 879 26.06 -19.35 9.21
CA GLY A 879 26.72 -19.04 10.46
C GLY A 879 26.12 -19.78 11.65
N GLU A 880 26.69 -19.55 12.82
CA GLU A 880 26.22 -20.14 14.08
C GLU A 880 26.15 -19.04 15.14
N ALA A 881 25.13 -19.10 15.99
CA ALA A 881 24.94 -18.24 17.14
C ALA A 881 24.74 -19.10 18.40
N THR A 882 24.77 -18.47 19.57
CA THR A 882 24.46 -19.12 20.85
C THR A 882 23.21 -18.50 21.46
N MET A 883 22.34 -19.33 22.01
CA MET A 883 21.14 -18.92 22.71
C MET A 883 21.11 -19.49 24.14
N ALA A 884 20.55 -18.73 25.06
CA ALA A 884 20.24 -19.20 26.40
C ALA A 884 18.83 -18.80 26.82
N VAL A 885 18.17 -19.69 27.56
CA VAL A 885 16.93 -19.41 28.31
C VAL A 885 17.28 -19.50 29.79
N ILE A 886 17.05 -18.42 30.53
CA ILE A 886 17.39 -18.36 31.96
C ILE A 886 16.51 -19.31 32.76
N ASN A 887 15.20 -19.26 32.55
CA ASN A 887 14.25 -20.17 33.18
C ASN A 887 13.00 -20.36 32.31
N VAL A 888 12.82 -21.55 31.72
CA VAL A 888 11.64 -21.87 30.90
C VAL A 888 10.31 -21.80 31.69
N TYR A 889 10.36 -21.89 33.02
CA TYR A 889 9.18 -21.81 33.89
C TYR A 889 8.67 -20.38 34.10
N ASP A 890 9.46 -19.37 33.75
CA ASP A 890 9.00 -17.98 33.70
C ASP A 890 8.15 -17.77 32.43
N ASN A 891 6.83 -17.86 32.59
CA ASN A 891 5.84 -17.78 31.51
C ASN A 891 4.63 -16.96 31.97
N GLN A 892 4.19 -16.02 31.12
CA GLN A 892 3.09 -15.10 31.44
C GLN A 892 1.78 -15.78 31.87
N LYS A 893 1.46 -16.98 31.37
CA LYS A 893 0.20 -17.69 31.64
C LYS A 893 0.38 -18.89 32.60
N GLY A 894 1.61 -19.13 33.08
CA GLY A 894 1.95 -20.27 33.92
C GLY A 894 1.85 -21.62 33.19
N TRP A 895 2.38 -22.68 33.81
CA TRP A 895 2.36 -24.04 33.25
C TRP A 895 1.27 -24.91 33.92
N PRO A 896 0.75 -25.95 33.25
CA PRO A 896 -0.09 -26.96 33.90
C PRO A 896 0.59 -27.54 35.14
N GLU A 897 -0.19 -27.93 36.14
CA GLU A 897 0.35 -28.48 37.39
C GLU A 897 1.23 -29.72 37.12
N GLY A 898 2.38 -29.80 37.79
CA GLY A 898 3.32 -30.90 37.65
C GLY A 898 4.13 -30.92 36.34
N THR A 899 4.02 -29.87 35.51
CA THR A 899 4.77 -29.78 34.25
C THR A 899 6.28 -29.85 34.50
N LYS A 900 6.95 -30.77 33.80
CA LYS A 900 8.41 -30.86 33.72
C LYS A 900 8.86 -30.69 32.29
N ILE A 901 9.69 -29.70 32.03
CA ILE A 901 10.31 -29.48 30.72
C ILE A 901 11.66 -30.19 30.71
N HIS A 902 11.82 -31.16 29.80
CA HIS A 902 13.04 -31.97 29.68
C HIS A 902 13.97 -31.44 28.58
N SER A 903 13.41 -30.89 27.51
CA SER A 903 14.19 -30.36 26.38
C SER A 903 13.43 -29.27 25.63
N LEU A 904 14.17 -28.49 24.84
CA LEU A 904 13.59 -27.61 23.82
C LEU A 904 13.80 -28.21 22.44
N ARG A 905 12.77 -28.19 21.60
CA ARG A 905 12.90 -28.43 20.16
C ARG A 905 13.24 -27.12 19.46
N VAL A 906 14.26 -27.15 18.62
CA VAL A 906 14.63 -26.03 17.75
C VAL A 906 14.07 -26.32 16.35
N LEU A 907 13.22 -25.41 15.85
CA LEU A 907 12.64 -25.52 14.51
C LEU A 907 13.02 -24.31 13.66
N GLN A 908 13.24 -24.55 12.37
CA GLN A 908 13.36 -23.51 11.36
C GLN A 908 12.02 -23.34 10.63
N LEU A 909 11.57 -22.11 10.41
CA LEU A 909 10.52 -21.78 9.45
C LEU A 909 11.13 -21.48 8.09
N LEU A 910 10.51 -21.98 7.02
CA LEU A 910 10.95 -21.74 5.66
C LEU A 910 10.14 -20.60 5.02
N PRO A 911 10.80 -19.64 4.34
CA PRO A 911 10.11 -18.70 3.49
C PRO A 911 9.36 -19.39 2.35
N CYS A 912 8.18 -18.89 2.00
CA CYS A 912 7.41 -19.42 0.89
C CYS A 912 8.04 -18.97 -0.44
N ALA A 913 8.70 -19.87 -1.16
CA ALA A 913 9.42 -19.53 -2.40
C ALA A 913 8.51 -19.32 -3.62
N VAL A 914 7.22 -19.67 -3.52
CA VAL A 914 6.25 -19.60 -4.61
C VAL A 914 4.99 -18.79 -4.24
N PRO A 915 4.29 -18.18 -5.20
CA PRO A 915 3.06 -17.42 -4.95
C PRO A 915 1.99 -18.25 -4.22
N SER A 916 1.26 -17.63 -3.27
CA SER A 916 0.00 -18.16 -2.75
C SER A 916 -1.20 -17.69 -3.61
N GLY A 917 -2.37 -18.37 -3.64
CA GLY A 917 -3.58 -17.86 -4.34
C GLY A 917 -4.01 -18.60 -5.61
N GLY A 918 -4.79 -18.01 -6.52
CA GLY A 918 -5.41 -18.69 -7.69
C GLY A 918 -4.48 -19.49 -8.61
N LEU A 919 -3.16 -19.29 -8.48
CA LEU A 919 -2.07 -20.09 -9.04
C LEU A 919 -1.49 -21.08 -7.99
N ARG A 920 -2.36 -21.69 -7.19
CA ARG A 920 -2.07 -22.21 -5.83
C ARG A 920 -0.75 -22.99 -5.77
N PRO A 921 0.10 -22.72 -4.76
CA PRO A 921 1.15 -23.67 -4.41
C PRO A 921 0.45 -24.96 -3.96
N HIS A 922 1.15 -26.08 -3.99
CA HIS A 922 0.62 -27.25 -3.29
C HIS A 922 0.38 -26.85 -1.82
N GLU A 923 -0.81 -27.14 -1.31
CA GLU A 923 -1.03 -27.05 0.13
C GLU A 923 0.02 -27.95 0.80
N THR A 924 0.67 -27.43 1.84
CA THR A 924 1.68 -28.18 2.60
C THR A 924 1.03 -29.12 3.61
N GLY A 925 -0.26 -28.94 3.90
CA GLY A 925 -1.09 -29.77 4.75
C GLY A 925 -2.49 -29.18 4.93
N LYS A 926 -3.30 -29.78 5.81
CA LYS A 926 -4.58 -29.21 6.24
C LYS A 926 -4.32 -27.97 7.08
N ARG A 927 -4.91 -26.84 6.66
CA ARG A 927 -4.74 -25.55 7.33
C ARG A 927 -5.24 -25.59 8.78
N ILE A 928 -4.53 -24.85 9.63
CA ILE A 928 -4.96 -24.57 11.01
C ILE A 928 -6.25 -23.74 10.97
N ALA A 929 -7.24 -24.10 11.80
CA ALA A 929 -8.55 -23.46 11.80
C ALA A 929 -8.48 -21.94 12.00
N GLU A 930 -7.62 -21.49 12.93
CA GLU A 930 -7.42 -20.07 13.25
C GLU A 930 -6.54 -19.34 12.22
N ALA A 931 -5.95 -20.06 11.26
CA ALA A 931 -5.10 -19.54 10.19
C ALA A 931 -5.61 -19.97 8.80
N GLY A 932 -6.93 -20.15 8.66
CA GLY A 932 -7.52 -20.74 7.46
C GLY A 932 -7.27 -19.95 6.16
N ASP A 933 -6.88 -18.68 6.28
CA ASP A 933 -6.51 -17.79 5.18
C ASP A 933 -5.07 -18.00 4.66
N SER A 934 -4.23 -18.80 5.33
CA SER A 934 -2.84 -19.11 4.92
C SER A 934 -2.56 -20.59 4.73
N VAL A 935 -1.60 -20.85 3.84
CA VAL A 935 -0.92 -22.15 3.75
C VAL A 935 -0.20 -22.44 5.08
N VAL A 936 -0.11 -23.71 5.48
CA VAL A 936 0.62 -24.10 6.71
C VAL A 936 2.12 -23.82 6.51
N PRO A 937 2.79 -23.10 7.42
CA PRO A 937 4.22 -22.82 7.29
C PRO A 937 5.06 -24.10 7.29
N CYS A 938 5.86 -24.31 6.25
CA CYS A 938 6.87 -25.37 6.24
C CYS A 938 7.88 -25.13 7.36
N ARG A 939 8.15 -26.18 8.12
CA ARG A 939 9.02 -26.15 9.29
C ARG A 939 9.87 -27.40 9.37
N TRP A 940 11.15 -27.24 9.70
CA TRP A 940 12.10 -28.35 9.83
C TRP A 940 12.64 -28.42 11.25
N VAL A 941 12.79 -29.65 11.77
CA VAL A 941 13.25 -29.90 13.13
C VAL A 941 14.76 -30.01 13.14
N LEU A 942 15.43 -28.93 13.54
CA LEU A 942 16.90 -28.90 13.58
C LEU A 942 17.46 -29.85 14.65
N GLY A 943 16.70 -30.06 15.72
CA GLY A 943 17.02 -31.01 16.78
C GLY A 943 16.45 -30.61 18.13
N THR A 944 16.87 -31.33 19.16
CA THR A 944 16.52 -31.03 20.56
C THR A 944 17.74 -30.68 21.39
N VAL A 945 17.54 -29.84 22.41
CA VAL A 945 18.56 -29.39 23.35
C VAL A 945 18.06 -29.58 24.78
N PRO A 946 18.92 -30.01 25.72
CA PRO A 946 18.48 -30.30 27.08
C PRO A 946 18.09 -29.03 27.84
N VAL A 947 17.08 -29.16 28.70
CA VAL A 947 16.72 -28.20 29.74
C VAL A 947 17.17 -28.79 31.07
N GLU A 948 17.90 -28.00 31.85
CA GLU A 948 18.43 -28.42 33.15
C GLU A 948 17.33 -28.42 34.22
N GLU A 949 17.58 -29.04 35.38
CA GLU A 949 16.61 -29.13 36.48
C GLU A 949 16.12 -27.78 37.00
N ASP A 950 16.94 -26.73 36.89
CA ASP A 950 16.59 -25.35 37.26
C ASP A 950 15.78 -24.61 36.17
N GLY A 951 15.43 -25.30 35.09
CA GLY A 951 14.69 -24.75 33.96
C GLY A 951 15.55 -24.00 32.94
N SER A 952 16.87 -23.97 33.10
CA SER A 952 17.76 -23.25 32.19
C SER A 952 18.16 -24.07 30.96
N ALA A 953 18.41 -23.39 29.84
CA ALA A 953 18.91 -24.00 28.60
C ALA A 953 19.99 -23.14 27.97
N HIS A 954 21.00 -23.77 27.36
CA HIS A 954 22.12 -23.08 26.70
C HIS A 954 22.60 -23.91 25.51
N PHE A 955 22.50 -23.36 24.30
CA PHE A 955 22.65 -24.13 23.06
C PHE A 955 23.05 -23.27 21.85
N THR A 956 23.56 -23.92 20.80
CA THR A 956 23.86 -23.26 19.52
C THR A 956 22.68 -23.36 18.55
N VAL A 957 22.59 -22.41 17.63
CA VAL A 957 21.56 -22.33 16.58
C VAL A 957 22.19 -21.83 15.27
N PRO A 958 21.64 -22.17 14.09
CA PRO A 958 22.09 -21.56 12.85
C PRO A 958 21.77 -20.07 12.83
N ALA A 959 22.70 -19.27 12.32
CA ALA A 959 22.48 -17.85 12.06
C ALA A 959 21.69 -17.65 10.76
N TYR A 960 21.08 -16.47 10.62
CA TYR A 960 20.41 -16.02 9.39
C TYR A 960 19.21 -16.86 8.97
N ARG A 961 18.67 -17.66 9.90
CA ARG A 961 17.45 -18.45 9.74
C ARG A 961 16.36 -17.94 10.69
N GLU A 962 15.12 -18.05 10.26
CA GLU A 962 13.96 -17.83 11.12
C GLU A 962 13.72 -19.08 11.98
N LEU A 963 13.75 -18.90 13.29
CA LEU A 963 13.74 -19.96 14.30
C LEU A 963 12.61 -19.78 15.29
N PHE A 964 12.02 -20.90 15.71
CA PHE A 964 11.10 -20.93 16.84
C PHE A 964 11.27 -22.21 17.66
N PHE A 965 10.70 -22.19 18.87
CA PHE A 965 10.96 -23.20 19.89
C PHE A 965 9.69 -23.86 20.41
N GLN A 966 9.81 -25.13 20.79
CA GLN A 966 8.79 -25.87 21.53
C GLN A 966 9.38 -26.41 22.83
N ALA A 967 8.63 -26.29 23.92
CA ALA A 967 9.01 -26.88 25.21
C ALA A 967 8.48 -28.31 25.29
N LEU A 968 9.37 -29.28 25.52
CA LEU A 968 9.05 -30.71 25.46
C LEU A 968 9.06 -31.36 26.84
N ASP A 969 8.18 -32.35 27.01
CA ASP A 969 8.23 -33.27 28.15
C ASP A 969 9.28 -34.38 27.98
N GLU A 970 9.34 -35.30 28.96
CA GLU A 970 10.21 -36.48 28.96
C GLU A 970 9.93 -37.50 27.83
N ARG A 971 8.73 -37.45 27.22
CA ARG A 971 8.35 -38.30 26.08
C ARG A 971 8.63 -37.61 24.74
N GLY A 972 9.18 -36.39 24.75
CA GLY A 972 9.47 -35.60 23.55
C GLY A 972 8.24 -34.91 22.94
N MET A 973 7.09 -34.87 23.64
CA MET A 973 5.89 -34.20 23.15
C MET A 973 5.87 -32.73 23.55
N ALA A 974 5.44 -31.86 22.64
CA ALA A 974 5.35 -30.42 22.88
C ALA A 974 4.23 -30.08 23.86
N ILE A 975 4.59 -29.40 24.95
CA ILE A 975 3.65 -28.83 25.92
C ILE A 975 3.21 -27.44 25.45
N ASN A 976 4.13 -26.66 24.88
CA ASN A 976 3.86 -25.36 24.28
C ASN A 976 4.67 -25.20 23.00
N SER A 977 4.14 -24.41 22.07
CA SER A 977 4.81 -23.97 20.85
C SER A 977 4.72 -22.46 20.76
N MET A 978 5.85 -21.81 20.44
CA MET A 978 5.84 -20.45 19.96
C MET A 978 4.93 -20.34 18.72
N ARG A 979 4.21 -19.23 18.62
CA ARG A 979 3.46 -18.81 17.42
C ARG A 979 4.06 -17.55 16.83
N SER A 980 5.36 -17.38 16.97
CA SER A 980 6.18 -16.27 16.49
C SER A 980 7.55 -16.85 16.18
N ALA A 981 8.47 -16.03 15.67
CA ALA A 981 9.82 -16.46 15.42
C ALA A 981 10.84 -15.37 15.74
N THR A 982 12.07 -15.81 15.91
CA THR A 982 13.24 -14.97 16.08
C THR A 982 14.33 -15.40 15.11
N HIS A 983 15.44 -14.68 15.08
CA HIS A 983 16.63 -15.06 14.34
C HIS A 983 17.86 -14.58 15.10
N ALA A 984 19.00 -15.14 14.76
CA ALA A 984 20.28 -14.70 15.28
C ALA A 984 21.29 -14.50 14.15
N ARG A 985 22.35 -13.75 14.45
CA ARG A 985 23.49 -13.54 13.57
C ARG A 985 24.67 -14.39 13.98
N HIS A 986 25.61 -14.56 13.03
CA HIS A 986 26.85 -15.27 13.31
C HIS A 986 27.57 -14.65 14.51
N GLY A 987 27.90 -15.47 15.50
CA GLY A 987 28.57 -15.06 16.74
C GLY A 987 27.69 -14.35 17.77
N GLU A 988 26.40 -14.12 17.48
CA GLU A 988 25.47 -13.50 18.43
C GLU A 988 25.24 -14.40 19.65
N GLN A 989 25.10 -13.77 20.82
CA GLN A 989 24.64 -14.42 22.06
C GLN A 989 23.28 -13.83 22.43
N LEU A 990 22.22 -14.61 22.21
CA LEU A 990 20.84 -14.21 22.52
C LEU A 990 20.41 -14.82 23.85
N VAL A 991 19.81 -14.01 24.72
CA VAL A 991 19.29 -14.48 26.02
C VAL A 991 17.82 -14.13 26.16
N CYS A 992 17.02 -15.15 26.44
CA CYS A 992 15.62 -15.05 26.84
C CYS A 992 15.51 -15.24 28.35
N GLN A 993 14.73 -14.38 29.02
CA GLN A 993 14.49 -14.54 30.45
C GLN A 993 13.64 -15.80 30.72
N GLY A 994 12.58 -15.98 29.93
CA GLY A 994 11.67 -17.10 30.04
C GLY A 994 10.98 -17.42 28.72
N CYS A 995 9.97 -18.28 28.79
CA CYS A 995 9.16 -18.66 27.64
C CYS A 995 7.93 -17.74 27.60
N HIS A 996 7.97 -16.66 26.81
CA HIS A 996 6.93 -15.62 26.82
C HIS A 996 6.79 -14.92 28.19
N GLU A 997 7.89 -14.38 28.70
CA GLU A 997 7.95 -13.65 29.97
C GLU A 997 7.13 -12.34 29.97
N HIS A 998 6.90 -11.78 31.16
CA HIS A 998 6.23 -10.49 31.32
C HIS A 998 7.07 -9.33 30.79
N LYS A 999 6.61 -8.67 29.72
CA LYS A 999 7.33 -7.56 29.07
C LYS A 999 7.41 -6.27 29.88
N SER A 1000 6.44 -6.02 30.76
CA SER A 1000 6.39 -4.81 31.60
C SER A 1000 7.21 -4.96 32.89
N GLN A 1001 7.81 -6.12 33.12
CA GLN A 1001 8.61 -6.41 34.30
C GLN A 1001 10.10 -6.35 33.96
N ALA A 1002 10.89 -5.70 34.82
CA ALA A 1002 12.34 -5.76 34.70
C ALA A 1002 12.83 -7.18 34.95
N SER A 1003 13.74 -7.67 34.12
CA SER A 1003 14.39 -8.96 34.33
C SER A 1003 15.03 -9.00 35.72
N GLN A 1004 14.74 -10.05 36.49
CA GLN A 1004 15.43 -10.26 37.75
C GLN A 1004 16.67 -11.12 37.49
N PRO A 1005 17.88 -10.64 37.84
CA PRO A 1005 19.06 -11.46 37.70
C PRO A 1005 18.92 -12.69 38.60
N PRO A 1006 19.24 -13.90 38.10
CA PRO A 1006 19.11 -15.09 38.90
C PRO A 1006 20.07 -15.01 40.10
N ALA A 1007 19.61 -15.43 41.28
CA ALA A 1007 20.42 -15.40 42.51
C ALA A 1007 21.66 -16.31 42.42
N VAL A 1008 21.64 -17.29 41.53
CA VAL A 1008 22.73 -18.22 41.24
C VAL A 1008 22.87 -18.34 39.72
N LEU A 1009 24.11 -18.50 39.21
CA LEU A 1009 24.34 -18.76 37.79
C LEU A 1009 23.56 -20.02 37.35
N PRO A 1010 22.66 -19.93 36.35
CA PRO A 1010 21.89 -21.06 35.85
C PRO A 1010 22.77 -22.25 35.44
N LEU A 1011 22.31 -23.47 35.69
CA LEU A 1011 23.05 -24.71 35.46
C LEU A 1011 23.56 -24.82 34.02
N ALA A 1012 22.72 -24.46 33.04
CA ALA A 1012 23.07 -24.58 31.62
C ALA A 1012 24.24 -23.67 31.22
N LEU A 1013 24.38 -22.51 31.89
CA LEU A 1013 25.46 -21.55 31.64
C LEU A 1013 26.78 -21.95 32.30
N ARG A 1014 26.82 -23.02 33.11
CA ARG A 1014 28.05 -23.56 33.72
C ARG A 1014 28.83 -24.49 32.78
N ARG A 1015 28.27 -24.78 31.61
CA ARG A 1015 28.87 -25.62 30.57
C ARG A 1015 28.79 -24.94 29.21
N SER A 1016 29.57 -25.46 28.27
CA SER A 1016 29.49 -25.05 26.86
C SER A 1016 28.08 -25.27 26.29
N PRO A 1017 27.66 -24.44 25.31
CA PRO A 1017 26.34 -24.58 24.71
C PRO A 1017 26.17 -25.94 24.04
N SER A 1018 25.01 -26.56 24.23
CA SER A 1018 24.66 -27.81 23.56
C SER A 1018 24.45 -27.58 22.06
N ARG A 1019 24.97 -28.48 21.23
CA ARG A 1019 24.57 -28.55 19.82
C ARG A 1019 23.22 -29.29 19.74
N PRO A 1020 22.23 -28.81 18.96
CA PRO A 1020 20.98 -29.52 18.77
C PRO A 1020 21.23 -30.96 18.30
N LYS A 1021 20.67 -31.93 19.03
CA LYS A 1021 20.74 -33.34 18.64
C LYS A 1021 19.71 -33.60 17.54
N PRO A 1022 20.12 -34.07 16.35
CA PRO A 1022 19.16 -34.39 15.28
C PRO A 1022 18.08 -35.37 15.75
N ASP A 1023 16.87 -35.19 15.22
CA ASP A 1023 15.72 -36.05 15.50
C ASP A 1023 15.63 -37.17 14.44
N VAL A 1024 14.55 -37.97 14.46
CA VAL A 1024 14.34 -39.12 13.56
C VAL A 1024 14.27 -38.73 12.08
N ASP A 1025 14.58 -39.69 11.20
CA ASP A 1025 14.53 -39.47 9.75
C ASP A 1025 13.15 -38.98 9.27
N GLY A 1026 13.15 -38.01 8.35
CA GLY A 1026 11.95 -37.34 7.86
C GLY A 1026 11.52 -36.11 8.67
N SER A 1027 12.28 -35.72 9.70
CA SER A 1027 12.06 -34.48 10.49
C SER A 1027 12.87 -33.27 9.98
N HIS A 1028 14.00 -33.53 9.31
CA HIS A 1028 14.88 -32.52 8.70
C HIS A 1028 15.63 -33.06 7.47
N PRO A 1029 15.28 -32.63 6.25
CA PRO A 1029 14.05 -31.92 5.88
C PRO A 1029 12.78 -32.66 6.30
N PHE A 1030 11.75 -31.92 6.72
CA PHE A 1030 10.47 -32.51 7.11
C PHE A 1030 9.77 -33.16 5.91
N SER A 1031 9.22 -34.37 6.08
CA SER A 1031 8.45 -35.08 5.04
C SER A 1031 7.55 -36.15 5.65
N TYR A 1032 6.23 -36.01 5.52
CA TYR A 1032 5.27 -37.04 5.99
C TYR A 1032 5.52 -38.43 5.36
N PRO A 1033 5.78 -38.56 4.04
CA PRO A 1033 6.13 -39.84 3.41
C PRO A 1033 7.34 -40.56 4.02
N ARG A 1034 8.27 -39.82 4.63
CA ARG A 1034 9.47 -40.38 5.30
C ARG A 1034 9.29 -40.53 6.80
N LEU A 1035 8.57 -39.59 7.42
CA LEU A 1035 8.38 -39.55 8.87
C LEU A 1035 7.31 -40.53 9.34
N VAL A 1036 6.11 -40.45 8.75
CA VAL A 1036 4.89 -41.11 9.28
C VAL A 1036 4.53 -42.37 8.49
N GLN A 1037 4.54 -42.31 7.16
CA GLN A 1037 4.06 -43.43 6.35
C GLN A 1037 4.80 -44.75 6.63
N PRO A 1038 6.12 -44.79 6.89
CA PRO A 1038 6.80 -46.04 7.21
C PRO A 1038 6.28 -46.69 8.51
N VAL A 1039 5.84 -45.87 9.49
CA VAL A 1039 5.21 -46.38 10.72
C VAL A 1039 3.89 -47.06 10.40
N LEU A 1040 3.08 -46.45 9.54
CA LEU A 1040 1.79 -46.99 9.14
C LEU A 1040 1.94 -48.27 8.30
N ASP A 1041 2.91 -48.31 7.40
CA ASP A 1041 3.17 -49.48 6.56
C ASP A 1041 3.55 -50.71 7.40
N ARG A 1042 4.35 -50.51 8.47
CA ARG A 1042 4.73 -51.57 9.40
C ARG A 1042 3.56 -52.04 10.27
N ASN A 1043 2.81 -51.10 10.83
CA ASN A 1043 1.93 -51.39 11.97
C ASN A 1043 0.42 -51.37 11.65
N CYS A 1044 -0.01 -50.68 10.59
CA CYS A 1044 -1.43 -50.37 10.39
C CYS A 1044 -1.98 -50.82 9.03
N VAL A 1045 -1.22 -50.64 7.94
CA VAL A 1045 -1.73 -50.76 6.56
C VAL A 1045 -2.30 -52.14 6.27
N LYS A 1046 -1.62 -53.21 6.69
CA LYS A 1046 -2.06 -54.60 6.43
C LYS A 1046 -3.46 -54.86 7.01
N CYS A 1047 -3.65 -54.61 8.32
CA CYS A 1047 -4.92 -54.84 9.00
C CYS A 1047 -6.05 -53.97 8.42
N HIS A 1048 -5.75 -52.71 8.12
CA HIS A 1048 -6.71 -51.80 7.47
C HIS A 1048 -7.09 -52.24 6.06
N GLN A 1049 -6.19 -52.86 5.31
CA GLN A 1049 -6.49 -53.43 4.00
C GLN A 1049 -7.34 -54.71 4.09
N GLU A 1050 -7.03 -55.59 5.03
CA GLU A 1050 -7.77 -56.84 5.28
C GLU A 1050 -9.20 -56.58 5.79
N ASN A 1051 -9.44 -55.44 6.44
CA ASN A 1051 -10.74 -55.08 7.01
C ASN A 1051 -11.46 -53.94 6.25
N LYS A 1052 -11.13 -53.72 4.96
CA LYS A 1052 -11.83 -52.72 4.11
C LYS A 1052 -13.35 -52.93 4.09
N ASP A 1053 -13.81 -54.17 4.01
CA ASP A 1053 -15.24 -54.52 4.00
C ASP A 1053 -15.95 -54.17 5.31
N LYS A 1054 -15.19 -54.03 6.41
CA LYS A 1054 -15.68 -53.55 7.71
C LYS A 1054 -15.55 -52.03 7.85
N LYS A 1055 -15.37 -51.31 6.74
CA LYS A 1055 -15.20 -49.84 6.68
C LYS A 1055 -13.95 -49.32 7.39
N ALA A 1056 -12.89 -50.12 7.50
CA ALA A 1056 -11.60 -49.63 7.95
C ALA A 1056 -11.08 -48.55 6.97
N PRO A 1057 -10.55 -47.41 7.45
CA PRO A 1057 -10.13 -46.33 6.56
C PRO A 1057 -8.83 -46.69 5.81
N ASN A 1058 -8.65 -46.11 4.63
CA ASN A 1058 -7.48 -46.35 3.77
C ASN A 1058 -6.24 -45.63 4.30
N LEU A 1059 -5.23 -46.39 4.75
CA LEU A 1059 -3.95 -45.87 5.25
C LEU A 1059 -2.77 -46.09 4.28
N SER A 1060 -3.04 -46.38 3.02
CA SER A 1060 -1.99 -46.64 2.02
C SER A 1060 -1.30 -45.36 1.52
N ARG A 1061 -0.22 -45.57 0.74
CA ARG A 1061 0.56 -44.54 0.03
C ARG A 1061 -0.14 -43.94 -1.19
N GLU A 1062 -1.34 -44.39 -1.52
CA GLU A 1062 -2.05 -43.96 -2.72
C GLU A 1062 -2.32 -42.43 -2.66
N PRO A 1063 -1.77 -41.62 -3.57
CA PRO A 1063 -2.09 -40.20 -3.63
C PRO A 1063 -3.54 -40.03 -4.10
N ILE A 1064 -4.37 -39.38 -3.29
CA ILE A 1064 -5.78 -39.16 -3.60
C ILE A 1064 -6.10 -37.66 -3.72
N ALA A 1065 -6.68 -37.03 -2.70
CA ALA A 1065 -6.96 -35.59 -2.69
C ALA A 1065 -5.68 -34.77 -2.46
N ASN A 1066 -5.54 -33.66 -3.22
CA ASN A 1066 -4.40 -32.73 -3.18
C ASN A 1066 -3.03 -33.40 -3.38
N LYS A 1067 -3.00 -34.56 -4.04
CA LYS A 1067 -1.83 -35.45 -4.15
C LYS A 1067 -1.27 -35.91 -2.79
N PHE A 1068 -1.99 -35.77 -1.68
CA PHE A 1068 -1.59 -36.36 -0.40
C PHE A 1068 -1.95 -37.84 -0.37
N TYR A 1069 -1.19 -38.62 0.42
CA TYR A 1069 -1.47 -40.05 0.63
C TYR A 1069 -2.86 -40.25 1.26
N ALA A 1070 -3.49 -41.39 0.98
CA ALA A 1070 -4.76 -41.79 1.58
C ALA A 1070 -4.68 -41.82 3.12
N SER A 1071 -3.54 -42.26 3.66
CA SER A 1071 -3.24 -42.19 5.09
C SER A 1071 -3.35 -40.79 5.67
N TYR A 1072 -2.77 -39.80 5.01
CA TYR A 1072 -2.80 -38.42 5.49
C TYR A 1072 -4.21 -37.87 5.53
N ASN A 1073 -4.95 -38.00 4.41
CA ASN A 1073 -6.33 -37.53 4.31
C ASN A 1073 -7.26 -38.16 5.34
N THR A 1074 -6.97 -39.39 5.77
CA THR A 1074 -7.64 -40.05 6.89
C THR A 1074 -7.20 -39.46 8.23
N LEU A 1075 -5.90 -39.53 8.54
CA LEU A 1075 -5.37 -39.27 9.87
C LEU A 1075 -5.45 -37.80 10.27
N VAL A 1076 -5.34 -36.87 9.31
CA VAL A 1076 -5.38 -35.43 9.60
C VAL A 1076 -6.72 -34.97 10.20
N ASN A 1077 -7.79 -35.77 10.08
CA ASN A 1077 -9.07 -35.50 10.75
C ASN A 1077 -9.06 -35.86 12.24
N HIS A 1078 -8.06 -36.62 12.67
CA HIS A 1078 -7.77 -36.96 14.05
C HIS A 1078 -6.52 -36.26 14.58
N GLY A 1079 -5.77 -35.57 13.71
CA GLY A 1079 -4.54 -34.85 14.06
C GLY A 1079 -4.79 -33.49 14.72
N PHE A 1080 -3.70 -32.75 14.91
CA PHE A 1080 -3.74 -31.39 15.44
C PHE A 1080 -3.96 -30.37 14.31
N THR A 1081 -5.11 -29.71 14.29
CA THR A 1081 -5.49 -28.74 13.24
C THR A 1081 -6.14 -27.47 13.78
N SER A 1082 -6.11 -27.25 15.10
CA SER A 1082 -6.69 -26.07 15.75
C SER A 1082 -5.99 -25.84 17.08
N TYR A 1083 -5.66 -24.58 17.35
CA TYR A 1083 -5.10 -24.15 18.64
C TYR A 1083 -6.19 -23.93 19.69
N GLY A 1084 -7.47 -23.81 19.29
CA GLY A 1084 -8.58 -23.46 20.16
C GLY A 1084 -8.58 -21.99 20.63
N ASP A 1085 -7.51 -21.24 20.30
CA ASP A 1085 -7.33 -19.83 20.59
C ASP A 1085 -6.64 -19.14 19.40
N SER A 1086 -7.11 -17.95 19.02
CA SER A 1086 -6.61 -17.24 17.82
C SER A 1086 -5.27 -16.53 18.02
N TYR A 1087 -4.81 -16.34 19.26
CA TYR A 1087 -3.71 -15.46 19.63
C TYR A 1087 -2.52 -16.24 20.21
N ARG A 1088 -2.79 -17.17 21.12
CA ARG A 1088 -1.79 -17.82 21.97
C ARG A 1088 -1.89 -19.33 21.89
N THR A 1089 -0.84 -20.01 22.35
CA THR A 1089 -0.84 -21.46 22.54
C THR A 1089 -1.28 -21.75 23.96
N LEU A 1090 -2.28 -22.61 24.14
CA LEU A 1090 -2.69 -23.09 25.46
C LEU A 1090 -1.73 -24.19 25.92
N ASN A 1091 -1.06 -23.96 27.06
CA ASN A 1091 -0.07 -24.89 27.60
C ASN A 1091 -0.72 -26.26 27.87
N GLY A 1092 -0.12 -27.32 27.35
CA GLY A 1092 -0.56 -28.71 27.51
C GLY A 1092 -1.63 -29.18 26.51
N GLN A 1093 -2.13 -28.31 25.64
CA GLN A 1093 -3.19 -28.63 24.66
C GLN A 1093 -2.71 -28.53 23.21
N PHE A 1094 -1.41 -28.48 22.98
CA PHE A 1094 -0.81 -28.32 21.65
C PHE A 1094 -0.38 -29.67 21.05
N GLY A 1095 -0.34 -29.74 19.71
CA GLY A 1095 0.32 -30.81 18.97
C GLY A 1095 -0.20 -32.19 19.32
N ALA A 1096 0.72 -33.10 19.65
CA ALA A 1096 0.41 -34.47 20.06
C ALA A 1096 -0.57 -34.53 21.25
N ARG A 1097 -0.39 -33.66 22.25
CA ARG A 1097 -1.24 -33.62 23.47
C ARG A 1097 -2.65 -33.12 23.19
N GLY A 1098 -2.82 -32.28 22.17
CA GLY A 1098 -4.12 -31.79 21.71
C GLY A 1098 -4.80 -32.68 20.65
N SER A 1099 -4.21 -33.82 20.30
CA SER A 1099 -4.63 -34.64 19.17
C SER A 1099 -5.51 -35.81 19.59
N LYS A 1100 -6.64 -35.99 18.88
CA LYS A 1100 -7.53 -37.16 19.06
C LYS A 1100 -6.86 -38.47 18.67
N LEU A 1101 -5.86 -38.42 17.78
CA LEU A 1101 -5.11 -39.60 17.36
C LEU A 1101 -4.29 -40.18 18.52
N VAL A 1102 -3.62 -39.33 19.30
CA VAL A 1102 -2.82 -39.77 20.46
C VAL A 1102 -3.74 -40.34 21.54
N GLU A 1103 -4.85 -39.65 21.84
CA GLU A 1103 -5.86 -40.15 22.77
C GLU A 1103 -6.36 -41.55 22.39
N MET A 1104 -6.59 -41.80 21.09
CA MET A 1104 -7.01 -43.10 20.59
C MET A 1104 -5.91 -44.16 20.74
N LEU A 1105 -4.67 -43.83 20.39
CA LEU A 1105 -3.55 -44.77 20.45
C LEU A 1105 -3.20 -45.15 21.90
N GLU A 1106 -3.27 -44.21 22.84
CA GLU A 1106 -3.01 -44.47 24.26
C GLU A 1106 -4.09 -45.33 24.92
N LYS A 1107 -5.34 -45.28 24.43
CA LYS A 1107 -6.42 -46.20 24.85
C LYS A 1107 -6.24 -47.63 24.31
N GLY A 1108 -5.32 -47.83 23.37
CA GLY A 1108 -5.11 -49.07 22.64
C GLY A 1108 -5.96 -49.16 21.36
N HIS A 1109 -5.40 -49.83 20.33
CA HIS A 1109 -6.07 -50.00 19.04
C HIS A 1109 -5.84 -51.41 18.47
N HIS A 1110 -6.81 -52.31 18.69
CA HIS A 1110 -6.83 -53.68 18.12
C HIS A 1110 -5.50 -54.44 18.26
N ASP A 1111 -4.96 -54.49 19.48
CA ASP A 1111 -3.74 -55.21 19.86
C ASP A 1111 -2.44 -54.74 19.18
N VAL A 1112 -2.45 -53.56 18.54
CA VAL A 1112 -1.23 -52.94 17.99
C VAL A 1112 -0.39 -52.35 19.12
N GLU A 1113 0.85 -52.81 19.24
CA GLU A 1113 1.88 -52.23 20.10
C GLU A 1113 2.91 -51.47 19.26
N LEU A 1114 3.03 -50.17 19.50
CA LEU A 1114 4.01 -49.33 18.80
C LEU A 1114 5.32 -49.30 19.59
N SER A 1115 6.46 -49.36 18.88
CA SER A 1115 7.76 -49.06 19.47
C SER A 1115 7.83 -47.59 19.91
N GLU A 1116 8.74 -47.26 20.84
CA GLU A 1116 8.95 -45.87 21.28
C GLU A 1116 9.26 -44.93 20.11
N GLU A 1117 10.09 -45.36 19.15
CA GLU A 1117 10.40 -44.57 17.95
C GLU A 1117 9.18 -44.38 17.04
N ASP A 1118 8.39 -45.44 16.83
CA ASP A 1118 7.17 -45.35 16.00
C ASP A 1118 6.14 -44.41 16.61
N PHE A 1119 5.97 -44.45 17.92
CA PHE A 1119 5.10 -43.51 18.64
C PHE A 1119 5.64 -42.07 18.58
N HIS A 1120 6.96 -41.90 18.74
CA HIS A 1120 7.62 -40.59 18.62
C HIS A 1120 7.46 -39.98 17.22
N ARG A 1121 7.59 -40.76 16.15
CA ARG A 1121 7.36 -40.31 14.76
C ARG A 1121 5.95 -39.75 14.54
N LEU A 1122 4.93 -40.40 15.11
CA LEU A 1122 3.54 -39.93 15.03
C LEU A 1122 3.31 -38.65 15.85
N THR A 1123 3.86 -38.58 17.07
CA THR A 1123 3.71 -37.40 17.93
C THR A 1123 4.49 -36.20 17.39
N LEU A 1124 5.69 -36.40 16.85
CA LEU A 1124 6.48 -35.35 16.18
C LEU A 1124 5.74 -34.74 14.99
N TRP A 1125 5.06 -35.56 14.18
CA TRP A 1125 4.23 -35.08 13.09
C TRP A 1125 3.10 -34.16 13.58
N LEU A 1126 2.44 -34.55 14.68
CA LEU A 1126 1.35 -33.76 15.28
C LEU A 1126 1.87 -32.44 15.87
N ASP A 1127 3.02 -32.45 16.54
CA ASP A 1127 3.72 -31.26 17.04
C ASP A 1127 4.18 -30.33 15.92
N CYS A 1128 4.35 -30.85 14.70
CA CYS A 1128 4.58 -30.07 13.49
C CYS A 1128 3.27 -29.66 12.79
N CYS A 1129 2.18 -29.51 13.54
CA CYS A 1129 0.83 -29.15 13.06
C CYS A 1129 0.32 -30.03 11.92
N SER A 1130 0.64 -31.32 11.97
CA SER A 1130 0.09 -32.31 11.05
C SER A 1130 0.36 -31.98 9.57
N MET A 1131 1.52 -31.40 9.24
CA MET A 1131 1.90 -31.11 7.85
C MET A 1131 2.12 -32.39 7.02
N PHE A 1132 2.00 -32.25 5.71
CA PHE A 1132 2.37 -33.29 4.74
C PHE A 1132 3.73 -33.00 4.08
N TYR A 1133 3.87 -31.83 3.44
CA TYR A 1133 5.10 -31.39 2.77
C TYR A 1133 5.93 -30.47 3.66
N GLY A 1134 7.26 -30.64 3.59
CA GLY A 1134 8.23 -29.72 4.20
C GLY A 1134 8.83 -28.70 3.24
N VAL A 1135 8.25 -28.53 2.06
CA VAL A 1135 8.70 -27.61 0.98
C VAL A 1135 7.49 -26.96 0.33
N PHE A 1136 7.66 -25.81 -0.34
CA PHE A 1136 6.58 -25.07 -1.02
C PHE A 1136 6.64 -25.18 -2.56
N GLU A 1137 7.73 -25.71 -3.11
CA GLU A 1137 8.02 -25.82 -4.52
C GLU A 1137 7.56 -27.16 -5.12
N LYS A 1138 6.95 -27.13 -6.30
CA LYS A 1138 6.25 -28.29 -6.88
C LYS A 1138 7.17 -29.50 -7.07
N GLU A 1139 8.35 -29.30 -7.68
CA GLU A 1139 9.28 -30.39 -7.99
C GLU A 1139 9.87 -31.02 -6.71
N PRO A 1140 10.39 -30.24 -5.74
CA PRO A 1140 10.71 -30.74 -4.40
C PRO A 1140 9.56 -31.50 -3.71
N GLY A 1141 8.32 -31.00 -3.81
CA GLY A 1141 7.14 -31.68 -3.27
C GLY A 1141 6.87 -33.03 -3.94
N GLU A 1142 7.00 -33.12 -5.27
CA GLU A 1142 6.87 -34.38 -6.02
C GLU A 1142 7.98 -35.38 -5.68
N ALA A 1143 9.19 -34.91 -5.34
CA ALA A 1143 10.25 -35.77 -4.79
C ALA A 1143 9.89 -36.31 -3.40
N GLN A 1144 9.35 -35.47 -2.50
CA GLN A 1144 8.87 -35.93 -1.20
C GLN A 1144 7.77 -37.00 -1.33
N LEU A 1145 6.87 -36.88 -2.32
CA LEU A 1145 5.85 -37.91 -2.61
C LEU A 1145 6.42 -39.28 -2.97
N ARG A 1146 7.64 -39.33 -3.51
CA ARG A 1146 8.34 -40.59 -3.82
C ARG A 1146 9.16 -41.11 -2.63
N GLY A 1147 9.15 -40.40 -1.50
CA GLY A 1147 9.95 -40.70 -0.32
C GLY A 1147 11.40 -40.23 -0.43
N GLU A 1148 11.71 -39.36 -1.39
CA GLU A 1148 13.05 -38.78 -1.59
C GLU A 1148 13.31 -37.61 -0.63
N VAL A 1149 14.58 -37.28 -0.43
CA VAL A 1149 15.00 -36.07 0.31
C VAL A 1149 14.91 -34.86 -0.62
N ALA A 1150 14.23 -33.81 -0.19
CA ALA A 1150 14.14 -32.55 -0.93
C ALA A 1150 14.40 -31.36 -0.01
N ARG A 1151 15.07 -30.33 -0.55
CA ARG A 1151 15.42 -29.09 0.14
C ARG A 1151 14.64 -27.92 -0.48
N ALA A 1152 14.33 -26.90 0.32
CA ALA A 1152 13.68 -25.68 -0.16
C ALA A 1152 14.72 -24.75 -0.79
N ILE A 1153 14.29 -23.93 -1.76
CA ILE A 1153 15.16 -23.02 -2.51
C ILE A 1153 15.59 -21.83 -1.65
N LEU A 1154 14.70 -21.36 -0.77
CA LEU A 1154 14.95 -20.28 0.19
C LEU A 1154 15.30 -20.81 1.59
N GLU A 1155 15.76 -22.07 1.70
CA GLU A 1155 16.24 -22.61 2.99
C GLU A 1155 17.22 -21.67 3.65
#